data_AF-A0AAJ0B3M5-F1
#
_entry.id   AF-A0AAJ0B3M5-F1
#
_cell.length_a   1.000
_cell.length_b   1.000
_cell.length_c   1.000
_cell.angle_alpha   90.00
_cell.angle_beta   90.00
_cell.angle_gamma   90.00
#
_symmetry.space_group_name_H-M   'P 1'
#
loop_
_entity.id
_entity.type
_entity.pdbx_description
1 polymer ?
#
loop_
_entity_poly.entity_id
_entity_poly.type
_entity_poly.pdbx_seq_one_letter_code
_entity_poly.pdbx_strand_id
1 'polypeptide(L)'
;MQKTAFQLPGRPVPTRESTVWQANAPCRFFARGKCQNGQTCSFGHATTSPDPDRNSDRAQGETHPISSGDKADTRKQIPCRFFLSGSCLKAASCPFGHPNANLTDNGGGGGDLSEGNDHAAADADEHEPDDKLDNFVRAINGAIVQFGDGAAVLKAPLESDFSAVRITGLPLDSTQATAAEILKERGFDTSLDNIRVQTTYFSETAQCVADIRFEDPHVARNLCESTVSVTSSLRFEVVNPSLPRETSFQRVECKKVHCSWHRPLKTAWLNFRSEALAKKVLSKFSEEKYKVIGQAVKAKMSGDTFRRRGGYTVSHPFWTVMLTEVPSSAGDADVQEPIPQGMRPVHIEIRDAGFSYEMEVANATVKSKLMELGALSWWEDAPEQGGKRAKAKARFVQEGDAIRAAASLAKWKLPFSPTLRLDIQAIYSARFKVPQRIFMVVETEIGIHAPIWRSKYVNYTAYSMSLGSGQRTLRLEGADNIAFGEAKKVLEEILAGEVAMTDGKPIWTPGFASNGETFLKMKSVEESLGVAIVRNKRHAYVRIFGNAAHRVQAQVSLAELATQDQSTTHIVDLSDEQFAWAQRGGFIELKKTLGRKVAFDSISRRILVTGGEKDYQLALAIVDAKEEVGTTAAGEAETCCICWTEAEDPLQTSCKHTYCADCFERFCFAGRISSSDFTLRCAGDSGTCSVSVTLSELQEHLPSQTLERVLKESFTVYVSRRPETFQYCPTPDCSQIYRHSDTASAFTCPKCLSVVCTGCHDSHQGRTCAEHKDEKSGGYAALAEAKKRLGIQDCPKCTTPIEKTEGCNHMTCGGCKTHICWKCLETFRTGGECYDHLSRKHGGAFDYDGVF
;
A
#
# COMPACT_ATOMS: atom_id res chain seq x y z
N MET A 1 -12.57 -47.26 44.58
CA MET A 1 -11.54 -48.18 45.10
C MET A 1 -10.35 -48.22 44.13
N GLN A 2 -9.20 -48.72 44.59
CA GLN A 2 -7.86 -48.83 43.96
C GLN A 2 -7.78 -48.82 42.41
N LYS A 3 -6.87 -48.09 41.74
CA LYS A 3 -5.38 -48.13 41.75
C LYS A 3 -4.77 -49.49 41.36
N THR A 4 -4.25 -49.56 40.13
CA THR A 4 -2.90 -50.10 39.83
C THR A 4 -2.37 -49.50 38.54
N ALA A 5 -1.06 -49.34 38.43
CA ALA A 5 -0.37 -48.77 37.28
C ALA A 5 0.82 -49.66 36.93
N PHE A 6 1.28 -49.61 35.67
CA PHE A 6 2.68 -49.91 35.33
C PHE A 6 3.15 -49.01 34.18
N GLN A 7 4.47 -48.81 34.13
CA GLN A 7 5.16 -47.67 33.53
C GLN A 7 5.96 -48.06 32.27
N LEU A 8 6.38 -47.05 31.49
CA LEU A 8 7.69 -46.85 30.82
C LEU A 8 7.52 -46.10 29.48
N PRO A 9 8.53 -45.34 29.00
CA PRO A 9 9.42 -44.42 29.71
C PRO A 9 9.35 -42.98 29.13
N GLY A 10 9.62 -41.96 29.96
CA GLY A 10 9.61 -40.56 29.52
C GLY A 10 10.84 -40.13 28.71
N ARG A 11 10.66 -39.18 27.79
CA ARG A 11 11.72 -38.32 27.25
C ARG A 11 11.37 -36.83 27.45
N PRO A 12 12.36 -35.93 27.52
CA PRO A 12 12.23 -34.71 28.32
C PRO A 12 11.57 -33.54 27.62
N VAL A 13 11.04 -32.62 28.43
CA VAL A 13 10.66 -31.26 28.06
C VAL A 13 11.90 -30.49 27.62
N PRO A 14 11.89 -29.77 26.47
CA PRO A 14 12.96 -28.84 26.13
C PRO A 14 12.86 -27.58 27.00
N THR A 15 13.75 -27.45 27.98
CA THR A 15 13.99 -26.19 28.69
C THR A 15 14.58 -25.14 27.75
N ARG A 16 14.36 -23.86 28.07
CA ARG A 16 15.01 -22.72 27.36
C ARG A 16 16.53 -22.89 27.35
N GLU A 17 17.10 -23.20 26.20
CA GLU A 17 18.55 -23.05 25.97
C GLU A 17 18.86 -21.61 25.55
N SER A 18 19.49 -20.87 26.46
CA SER A 18 20.13 -19.60 26.14
C SER A 18 21.33 -19.85 25.23
N THR A 19 21.25 -19.43 23.97
CA THR A 19 22.36 -19.59 23.02
C THR A 19 23.51 -18.65 23.39
N VAL A 20 24.52 -19.21 24.06
CA VAL A 20 25.76 -18.52 24.43
C VAL A 20 26.51 -18.11 23.16
N TRP A 21 26.68 -16.80 22.95
CA TRP A 21 27.74 -16.26 22.09
C TRP A 21 28.99 -16.11 22.95
N GLN A 22 30.07 -16.82 22.60
CA GLN A 22 31.32 -16.79 23.37
C GLN A 22 32.01 -15.42 23.28
N ALA A 23 32.39 -14.89 24.42
CA ALA A 23 33.15 -13.65 24.54
C ALA A 23 34.64 -13.88 24.24
N ASN A 24 35.29 -12.92 23.57
CA ASN A 24 36.75 -12.79 23.57
C ASN A 24 37.23 -11.36 23.24
N ALA A 25 36.61 -10.37 23.89
CA ALA A 25 37.10 -8.99 23.89
C ALA A 25 37.73 -8.65 25.26
N PRO A 26 38.98 -8.15 25.32
CA PRO A 26 39.62 -7.78 26.58
C PRO A 26 39.00 -6.51 27.17
N CYS A 27 38.87 -6.47 28.50
CA CYS A 27 38.25 -5.33 29.20
C CYS A 27 39.14 -4.08 29.11
N ARG A 28 38.73 -3.08 28.31
CA ARG A 28 39.42 -1.79 28.15
C ARG A 28 39.55 -0.99 29.46
N PHE A 29 38.72 -1.27 30.46
CA PHE A 29 38.82 -0.64 31.78
C PHE A 29 39.80 -1.36 32.71
N PHE A 30 39.94 -2.68 32.58
CA PHE A 30 40.95 -3.46 33.33
C PHE A 30 42.36 -3.14 32.84
N ALA A 31 42.56 -3.07 31.52
CA ALA A 31 43.81 -2.63 30.90
C ALA A 31 44.22 -1.17 31.25
N ARG A 32 43.36 -0.43 31.95
CA ARG A 32 43.61 0.93 32.45
C ARG A 32 43.55 1.04 33.99
N GLY A 33 43.49 -0.09 34.70
CA GLY A 33 43.44 -0.14 36.17
C GLY A 33 42.14 0.40 36.80
N LYS A 34 41.04 0.49 36.04
CA LYS A 34 39.78 1.15 36.47
C LYS A 34 38.55 0.25 36.37
N CYS A 35 38.70 -1.08 36.26
CA CYS A 35 37.55 -1.99 36.31
C CYS A 35 37.12 -2.24 37.75
N GLN A 36 35.89 -1.85 38.11
CA GLN A 36 35.32 -2.08 39.44
C GLN A 36 34.63 -3.46 39.58
N ASN A 37 34.40 -4.18 38.46
CA ASN A 37 33.59 -5.40 38.43
C ASN A 37 34.41 -6.70 38.57
N GLY A 38 35.69 -6.62 38.97
CA GLY A 38 36.50 -7.78 39.39
C GLY A 38 36.42 -9.00 38.45
N GLN A 39 36.11 -10.17 39.02
CA GLN A 39 35.93 -11.43 38.28
C GLN A 39 34.51 -11.62 37.70
N THR A 40 33.55 -10.75 38.03
CA THR A 40 32.18 -10.79 37.49
C THR A 40 32.01 -9.93 36.23
N CYS A 41 33.10 -9.36 35.70
CA CYS A 41 33.08 -8.60 34.45
C CYS A 41 32.83 -9.52 33.24
N SER A 42 31.94 -9.09 32.34
CA SER A 42 31.57 -9.81 31.11
C SER A 42 32.66 -9.81 30.01
N PHE A 43 33.84 -9.25 30.30
CA PHE A 43 34.96 -9.06 29.37
C PHE A 43 36.25 -9.63 29.96
N GLY A 44 37.15 -10.15 29.12
CA GLY A 44 38.33 -10.90 29.57
C GLY A 44 39.36 -10.05 30.32
N HIS A 45 39.83 -10.55 31.47
CA HIS A 45 40.91 -9.98 32.29
C HIS A 45 42.14 -10.91 32.25
N ALA A 46 42.93 -10.85 31.17
CA ALA A 46 44.14 -11.67 31.06
C ALA A 46 45.29 -11.05 31.88
N THR A 47 45.82 -11.82 32.84
CA THR A 47 47.04 -11.48 33.59
C THR A 47 48.27 -12.08 32.92
N THR A 48 49.18 -11.25 32.44
CA THR A 48 50.53 -11.67 32.01
C THR A 48 51.57 -10.75 32.63
N SER A 49 52.49 -11.35 33.40
CA SER A 49 53.68 -10.69 33.95
C SER A 49 54.75 -10.47 32.86
N PRO A 50 55.79 -9.66 33.10
CA PRO A 50 56.69 -9.17 32.08
C PRO A 50 57.84 -10.13 31.75
N ASP A 51 58.40 -10.01 30.54
CA ASP A 51 59.86 -9.94 30.33
C ASP A 51 60.18 -9.35 28.93
N PRO A 52 61.44 -8.95 28.64
CA PRO A 52 61.72 -7.88 27.69
C PRO A 52 62.48 -8.33 26.44
N ASP A 53 62.54 -7.48 25.39
CA ASP A 53 63.84 -7.08 24.83
C ASP A 53 63.83 -5.87 23.87
N ARG A 54 64.97 -5.16 23.87
CA ARG A 54 65.58 -4.36 22.77
C ARG A 54 64.82 -3.19 22.11
N ASN A 55 64.95 -2.08 22.82
CA ASN A 55 65.21 -0.72 22.34
C ASN A 55 66.25 -0.60 21.20
N SER A 56 66.00 0.32 20.26
CA SER A 56 67.00 1.10 19.48
C SER A 56 66.29 2.26 18.74
N ASP A 57 66.82 3.47 18.55
CA ASP A 57 67.82 4.27 19.28
C ASP A 57 67.79 5.71 18.70
N ARG A 58 67.93 6.77 19.53
CA ARG A 58 68.25 8.19 19.15
C ARG A 58 67.34 8.96 18.15
N ALA A 59 67.27 10.31 18.09
CA ALA A 59 67.88 11.45 18.81
C ALA A 59 66.83 12.62 18.85
N GLN A 60 66.71 13.48 19.89
CA GLN A 60 67.41 14.78 20.10
C GLN A 60 67.55 15.64 18.83
N GLY A 61 67.04 16.88 18.67
CA GLY A 61 66.21 17.79 19.51
C GLY A 61 65.39 18.77 18.61
N GLU A 62 65.06 20.05 18.89
CA GLU A 62 65.30 20.99 20.01
C GLU A 62 64.21 22.12 20.09
N THR A 63 64.36 23.02 21.06
CA THR A 63 63.79 24.37 21.39
C THR A 63 62.55 25.04 20.71
N HIS A 64 61.72 25.60 21.62
CA HIS A 64 60.67 26.67 21.62
C HIS A 64 60.62 27.76 20.51
N PRO A 65 59.47 28.45 20.24
CA PRO A 65 58.61 29.08 21.26
C PRO A 65 57.07 29.17 21.02
N ILE A 66 56.41 29.85 21.97
CA ILE A 66 54.97 30.15 22.06
C ILE A 66 54.48 31.04 20.91
N SER A 67 53.31 30.73 20.35
CA SER A 67 52.46 31.74 19.70
C SER A 67 50.98 31.38 19.82
N SER A 68 50.19 32.40 20.15
CA SER A 68 48.73 32.38 20.24
C SER A 68 48.06 32.35 18.87
N GLY A 69 47.07 31.48 18.68
CA GLY A 69 46.19 31.53 17.52
C GLY A 69 44.96 30.65 17.71
N ASP A 70 43.78 31.23 17.55
CA ASP A 70 42.49 30.57 17.77
C ASP A 70 42.32 29.35 16.86
N LYS A 71 42.32 28.16 17.47
CA LYS A 71 41.90 26.92 16.80
C LYS A 71 40.45 26.65 17.18
N ALA A 72 39.54 27.03 16.28
CA ALA A 72 38.14 26.64 16.36
C ALA A 72 38.03 25.11 16.55
N ASP A 73 37.24 24.67 17.53
CA ASP A 73 37.11 23.24 17.84
C ASP A 73 36.36 22.52 16.73
N THR A 74 37.11 21.86 15.84
CA THR A 74 36.59 21.17 14.65
C THR A 74 35.59 20.06 14.99
N ARG A 75 35.52 19.60 16.25
CA ARG A 75 34.53 18.63 16.70
C ARG A 75 33.09 19.16 16.60
N LYS A 76 32.86 20.49 16.72
CA LYS A 76 31.52 21.07 16.53
C LYS A 76 30.99 20.96 15.09
N GLN A 77 31.85 20.74 14.09
CA GLN A 77 31.43 20.46 12.70
C GLN A 77 31.05 18.99 12.47
N ILE A 78 31.38 18.09 13.40
CA ILE A 78 31.05 16.66 13.33
C ILE A 78 29.74 16.45 14.12
N PRO A 79 28.64 15.99 13.49
CA PRO A 79 27.36 15.79 14.18
C PRO A 79 27.47 14.80 15.35
N CYS A 80 26.84 15.12 16.48
CA CYS A 80 26.82 14.23 17.62
C CYS A 80 25.97 12.98 17.32
N ARG A 81 26.62 11.82 17.15
CA ARG A 81 25.94 10.54 16.92
C ARG A 81 24.86 10.22 17.97
N PHE A 82 25.08 10.60 19.24
CA PHE A 82 24.10 10.39 20.31
C PHE A 82 22.91 11.37 20.24
N PHE A 83 23.09 12.56 19.65
CA PHE A 83 21.99 13.51 19.45
C PHE A 83 21.12 13.05 18.28
N LEU A 84 21.75 12.59 17.20
CA LEU A 84 21.06 11.96 16.07
C LEU A 84 20.28 10.68 16.45
N SER A 85 20.63 10.03 17.57
CA SER A 85 19.87 8.91 18.15
C SER A 85 18.98 9.31 19.34
N GLY A 86 18.70 10.60 19.54
CA GLY A 86 17.79 11.10 20.59
C GLY A 86 18.24 10.85 22.04
N SER A 87 19.52 10.55 22.25
CA SER A 87 20.07 10.02 23.51
C SER A 87 21.27 10.83 24.05
N CYS A 88 21.47 12.06 23.57
CA CYS A 88 22.55 12.93 24.04
C CYS A 88 22.16 13.74 25.29
N LEU A 89 22.57 13.26 26.45
CA LEU A 89 22.35 13.91 27.76
C LEU A 89 23.12 15.24 27.97
N LYS A 90 23.88 15.73 26.97
CA LYS A 90 24.80 16.87 27.14
C LYS A 90 24.35 18.19 26.52
N ALA A 91 23.24 18.19 25.75
CA ALA A 91 22.66 19.40 25.15
C ALA A 91 23.72 20.35 24.55
N ALA A 92 23.68 21.65 24.89
CA ALA A 92 24.61 22.67 24.39
C ALA A 92 26.07 22.50 24.84
N SER A 93 26.34 21.66 25.86
CA SER A 93 27.71 21.37 26.35
C SER A 93 28.40 20.22 25.59
N CYS A 94 27.75 19.66 24.57
CA CYS A 94 28.34 18.60 23.76
C CYS A 94 29.48 19.14 22.87
N PRO A 95 30.65 18.48 22.81
CA PRO A 95 31.74 18.90 21.91
C PRO A 95 31.47 18.59 20.43
N PHE A 96 30.36 17.91 20.11
CA PHE A 96 29.93 17.54 18.76
C PHE A 96 28.67 18.31 18.35
N GLY A 97 28.53 18.63 17.07
CA GLY A 97 27.47 19.51 16.56
C GLY A 97 26.05 18.95 16.74
N HIS A 98 25.13 19.79 17.23
CA HIS A 98 23.70 19.53 17.31
C HIS A 98 22.98 20.55 16.40
N PRO A 99 22.39 20.17 15.25
CA PRO A 99 21.64 21.11 14.43
C PRO A 99 20.38 21.62 15.17
N ASN A 100 20.10 22.92 15.02
CA ASN A 100 19.02 23.71 15.66
C ASN A 100 19.13 23.96 17.17
N ALA A 101 20.17 24.72 17.55
CA ALA A 101 20.14 25.58 18.74
C ALA A 101 20.82 26.92 18.41
N ASN A 102 20.08 27.87 17.81
CA ASN A 102 20.47 29.29 17.64
C ASN A 102 19.34 30.14 17.00
N LEU A 103 18.29 30.42 17.77
CA LEU A 103 17.34 31.56 17.69
C LEU A 103 16.58 31.44 19.02
N THR A 104 16.65 32.31 20.03
CA THR A 104 16.83 33.77 20.06
C THR A 104 17.66 34.20 21.26
N ASP A 105 18.49 35.23 21.13
CA ASP A 105 18.97 36.03 22.27
C ASP A 105 18.61 37.50 22.02
N ASN A 106 17.83 38.08 22.93
CA ASN A 106 17.65 39.53 23.02
C ASN A 106 17.24 39.94 24.46
N GLY A 107 18.11 39.63 25.42
CA GLY A 107 18.39 40.47 26.61
C GLY A 107 17.31 40.79 27.66
N GLY A 108 17.63 40.48 28.93
CA GLY A 108 17.41 41.45 30.02
C GLY A 108 16.77 40.97 31.34
N GLY A 109 17.62 40.54 32.31
CA GLY A 109 17.30 40.45 33.75
C GLY A 109 16.30 39.35 34.20
N GLY A 110 16.41 38.74 35.38
CA GLY A 110 17.37 38.86 36.48
C GLY A 110 16.68 38.66 37.84
N GLY A 111 16.96 37.57 38.57
CA GLY A 111 16.44 37.36 39.93
C GLY A 111 16.29 35.90 40.39
N ASP A 112 17.06 35.54 41.43
CA ASP A 112 16.87 34.51 42.49
C ASP A 112 16.31 33.09 42.24
N LEU A 113 17.22 32.13 42.42
CA LEU A 113 17.18 31.02 43.41
C LEU A 113 15.83 30.47 43.90
N SER A 114 15.55 29.21 43.61
CA SER A 114 15.42 28.14 44.63
C SER A 114 15.28 26.74 44.01
N GLU A 115 15.59 25.71 44.79
CA GLU A 115 15.65 24.31 44.35
C GLU A 115 14.27 23.63 44.35
N GLY A 116 14.01 22.80 43.33
CA GLY A 116 12.78 22.00 43.21
C GLY A 116 12.99 20.85 42.23
N ASN A 117 13.18 19.64 42.75
CA ASN A 117 13.52 18.44 41.99
C ASN A 117 12.27 17.65 41.61
N ASP A 118 11.97 17.49 40.32
CA ASP A 118 10.99 16.50 39.85
C ASP A 118 11.30 15.95 38.44
N HIS A 119 10.97 14.67 38.25
CA HIS A 119 11.19 13.95 37.00
C HIS A 119 10.01 14.15 36.04
N ALA A 120 10.26 14.77 34.88
CA ALA A 120 9.33 14.76 33.75
C ALA A 120 10.00 14.16 32.51
N ALA A 121 9.35 13.17 31.89
CA ALA A 121 9.79 12.60 30.63
C ALA A 121 9.55 13.57 29.46
N ALA A 122 10.35 13.46 28.41
CA ALA A 122 10.19 14.28 27.22
C ALA A 122 9.06 13.77 26.32
N ASP A 123 7.84 14.23 26.58
CA ASP A 123 6.71 14.04 25.65
C ASP A 123 6.92 14.90 24.41
N ALA A 124 7.24 14.23 23.30
CA ALA A 124 7.41 14.85 22.00
C ALA A 124 6.04 15.07 21.32
N ASP A 125 5.44 16.23 21.61
CA ASP A 125 4.48 16.95 20.75
C ASP A 125 3.32 16.12 20.17
N GLU A 126 2.39 15.68 21.03
CA GLU A 126 1.05 15.24 20.60
C GLU A 126 0.16 16.44 20.21
N HIS A 127 0.48 17.12 19.10
CA HIS A 127 -0.52 17.92 18.40
C HIS A 127 -1.44 16.99 17.59
N GLU A 128 -2.57 16.55 18.19
CA GLU A 128 -3.70 16.02 17.41
C GLU A 128 -4.18 17.13 16.43
N PRO A 129 -4.37 16.83 15.13
CA PRO A 129 -4.64 17.84 14.11
C PRO A 129 -6.12 18.26 14.07
N ASP A 130 -6.67 18.70 15.20
CA ASP A 130 -8.11 18.98 15.38
C ASP A 130 -8.50 20.46 15.25
N ASP A 131 -7.56 21.40 15.40
CA ASP A 131 -7.80 22.86 15.25
C ASP A 131 -7.64 23.34 13.79
N LYS A 132 -8.01 22.49 12.80
CA LYS A 132 -8.14 22.92 11.40
C LYS A 132 -9.61 22.93 11.01
N LEU A 133 -10.07 24.03 10.41
CA LEU A 133 -11.36 24.08 9.74
C LEU A 133 -11.46 22.91 8.75
N ASP A 134 -12.65 22.33 8.67
CA ASP A 134 -12.95 21.28 7.70
C ASP A 134 -12.70 21.81 6.28
N ASN A 135 -11.92 21.09 5.51
CA ASN A 135 -11.61 21.43 4.12
C ASN A 135 -12.73 21.02 3.14
N PHE A 136 -13.76 20.32 3.64
CA PHE A 136 -14.88 19.75 2.89
C PHE A 136 -14.45 18.89 1.67
N VAL A 137 -13.29 18.24 1.78
CA VAL A 137 -12.81 17.20 0.89
C VAL A 137 -13.06 15.83 1.52
N ARG A 138 -13.55 14.86 0.75
CA ARG A 138 -13.82 13.49 1.20
C ARG A 138 -13.35 12.44 0.20
N ALA A 139 -12.90 11.28 0.71
CA ALA A 139 -12.72 10.09 -0.09
C ALA A 139 -14.04 9.30 -0.17
N ILE A 140 -14.71 9.31 -1.33
CA ILE A 140 -15.99 8.58 -1.51
C ILE A 140 -15.91 7.71 -2.76
N ASN A 141 -16.10 6.39 -2.61
CA ASN A 141 -16.18 5.41 -3.70
C ASN A 141 -15.02 5.43 -4.72
N GLY A 142 -13.84 5.94 -4.33
CA GLY A 142 -12.65 6.07 -5.20
C GLY A 142 -12.37 7.49 -5.71
N ALA A 143 -13.32 8.42 -5.53
CA ALA A 143 -13.14 9.83 -5.87
C ALA A 143 -12.66 10.64 -4.66
N ILE A 144 -11.88 11.69 -4.95
CA ILE A 144 -11.61 12.78 -4.03
C ILE A 144 -12.67 13.84 -4.31
N VAL A 145 -13.73 13.86 -3.50
CA VAL A 145 -14.87 14.74 -3.68
C VAL A 145 -14.63 16.03 -2.93
N GLN A 146 -14.67 17.18 -3.62
CA GLN A 146 -14.65 18.50 -3.01
C GLN A 146 -16.08 19.05 -3.04
N PHE A 147 -16.59 19.43 -1.88
CA PHE A 147 -17.91 20.04 -1.73
C PHE A 147 -17.82 21.57 -1.70
N GLY A 148 -18.92 22.21 -2.07
CA GLY A 148 -19.21 23.63 -1.92
C GLY A 148 -20.57 23.83 -1.26
N ASP A 149 -21.02 25.08 -1.21
CA ASP A 149 -22.28 25.45 -0.57
C ASP A 149 -23.49 24.70 -1.15
N GLY A 150 -24.49 24.51 -0.30
CA GLY A 150 -25.62 23.61 -0.52
C GLY A 150 -25.22 22.13 -0.55
N ALA A 151 -24.06 21.78 0.02
CA ALA A 151 -23.43 20.45 -0.13
C ALA A 151 -23.21 20.05 -1.60
N ALA A 152 -23.10 20.99 -2.53
CA ALA A 152 -22.93 20.70 -3.95
C ALA A 152 -21.53 20.11 -4.23
N VAL A 153 -21.43 19.11 -5.11
CA VAL A 153 -20.12 18.59 -5.55
C VAL A 153 -19.51 19.56 -6.56
N LEU A 154 -18.40 20.20 -6.19
CA LEU A 154 -17.63 21.08 -7.08
C LEU A 154 -16.71 20.28 -8.00
N LYS A 155 -16.06 19.25 -7.45
CA LYS A 155 -15.12 18.37 -8.15
C LYS A 155 -15.18 16.97 -7.58
N ALA A 156 -14.94 15.96 -8.43
CA ALA A 156 -14.81 14.56 -8.01
C ALA A 156 -13.75 13.77 -8.81
N PRO A 157 -12.48 14.24 -8.90
CA PRO A 157 -11.42 13.51 -9.58
C PRO A 157 -11.13 12.15 -8.92
N LEU A 158 -10.91 11.15 -9.76
CA LEU A 158 -10.50 9.77 -9.41
C LEU A 158 -8.98 9.64 -9.38
N GLU A 159 -8.46 8.56 -8.78
CA GLU A 159 -7.01 8.26 -8.83
C GLU A 159 -6.47 8.16 -10.27
N SER A 160 -7.30 7.73 -11.23
CA SER A 160 -6.99 7.67 -12.67
C SER A 160 -6.74 9.03 -13.31
N ASP A 161 -7.15 10.11 -12.65
CA ASP A 161 -7.21 11.45 -13.22
C ASP A 161 -5.96 12.25 -12.84
N PHE A 162 -5.17 11.72 -11.91
CA PHE A 162 -3.92 12.30 -11.47
C PHE A 162 -2.73 11.55 -12.07
N SER A 163 -1.71 12.30 -12.45
CA SER A 163 -0.37 11.76 -12.62
C SER A 163 0.60 12.42 -11.64
N ALA A 164 1.79 11.85 -11.48
CA ALA A 164 2.83 12.48 -10.70
C ALA A 164 4.23 12.15 -11.18
N VAL A 165 5.13 13.09 -10.91
CA VAL A 165 6.55 12.99 -11.21
C VAL A 165 7.34 13.25 -9.95
N ARG A 166 8.34 12.41 -9.72
CA ARG A 166 9.41 12.65 -8.75
C ARG A 166 10.58 13.29 -9.47
N ILE A 167 10.97 14.47 -9.01
CA ILE A 167 12.26 15.08 -9.35
C ILE A 167 13.28 14.58 -8.33
N THR A 168 14.40 14.02 -8.80
CA THR A 168 15.56 13.68 -7.97
C THR A 168 16.80 14.42 -8.46
N GLY A 169 17.78 14.64 -7.56
CA GLY A 169 18.97 15.44 -7.86
C GLY A 169 18.81 16.93 -7.54
N LEU A 170 17.78 17.28 -6.77
CA LEU A 170 17.56 18.64 -6.26
C LEU A 170 18.63 19.01 -5.21
N PRO A 171 19.02 20.30 -5.13
CA PRO A 171 19.76 20.86 -3.99
C PRO A 171 19.09 20.56 -2.65
N LEU A 172 19.89 20.37 -1.59
CA LEU A 172 19.40 19.92 -0.26
C LEU A 172 18.48 20.93 0.46
N ASP A 173 18.59 22.20 0.07
CA ASP A 173 17.85 23.37 0.49
C ASP A 173 16.62 23.69 -0.39
N SER A 174 16.32 22.84 -1.37
CA SER A 174 15.15 23.03 -2.26
C SER A 174 13.84 23.09 -1.49
N THR A 175 12.93 23.95 -1.96
CA THR A 175 11.60 24.17 -1.38
C THR A 175 10.51 23.85 -2.41
N GLN A 176 9.24 23.91 -2.00
CA GLN A 176 8.12 23.77 -2.96
C GLN A 176 8.20 24.83 -4.08
N ALA A 177 8.66 26.04 -3.77
CA ALA A 177 8.80 27.12 -4.75
C ALA A 177 9.89 26.82 -5.78
N THR A 178 11.09 26.36 -5.37
CA THR A 178 12.16 26.04 -6.33
C THR A 178 11.77 24.87 -7.24
N ALA A 179 11.04 23.88 -6.71
CA ALA A 179 10.46 22.81 -7.53
C ALA A 179 9.37 23.30 -8.50
N ALA A 180 8.58 24.31 -8.13
CA ALA A 180 7.61 24.94 -9.03
C ALA A 180 8.27 25.73 -10.16
N GLU A 181 9.34 26.49 -9.86
CA GLU A 181 10.12 27.22 -10.87
C GLU A 181 10.74 26.29 -11.91
N ILE A 182 11.36 25.18 -11.47
CA ILE A 182 11.93 24.13 -12.35
C ILE A 182 10.88 23.55 -13.31
N LEU A 183 9.61 23.45 -12.90
CA LEU A 183 8.51 23.00 -13.75
C LEU A 183 8.06 24.11 -14.71
N LYS A 184 7.95 25.35 -14.22
CA LYS A 184 7.51 26.51 -15.00
C LYS A 184 8.47 26.83 -16.14
N GLU A 185 9.78 26.72 -15.92
CA GLU A 185 10.81 26.79 -16.97
C GLU A 185 10.60 25.76 -18.10
N ARG A 186 9.95 24.63 -17.80
CA ARG A 186 9.66 23.54 -18.74
C ARG A 186 8.23 23.61 -19.31
N GLY A 187 7.49 24.69 -19.04
CA GLY A 187 6.13 24.90 -19.52
C GLY A 187 5.04 24.18 -18.72
N PHE A 188 5.33 23.70 -17.52
CA PHE A 188 4.37 23.03 -16.64
C PHE A 188 4.09 23.91 -15.40
N ASP A 189 2.83 24.25 -15.16
CA ASP A 189 2.41 25.03 -13.99
C ASP A 189 1.60 24.17 -12.99
N THR A 190 1.73 24.45 -11.69
CA THR A 190 0.99 23.75 -10.63
C THR A 190 1.01 24.52 -9.30
N SER A 191 -0.06 24.38 -8.50
CA SER A 191 -0.07 24.88 -7.11
C SER A 191 1.02 24.23 -6.26
N LEU A 192 1.56 25.00 -5.31
CA LEU A 192 2.49 24.54 -4.27
C LEU A 192 1.91 23.39 -3.43
N ASP A 193 0.59 23.35 -3.24
CA ASP A 193 -0.11 22.26 -2.50
C ASP A 193 0.04 20.88 -3.15
N ASN A 194 0.32 20.85 -4.46
CA ASN A 194 0.57 19.62 -5.20
C ASN A 194 2.03 19.15 -5.13
N ILE A 195 2.94 19.96 -4.57
CA ILE A 195 4.38 19.68 -4.50
C ILE A 195 4.73 19.23 -3.09
N ARG A 196 5.40 18.09 -2.94
CA ARG A 196 5.94 17.61 -1.66
C ARG A 196 7.44 17.40 -1.79
N VAL A 197 8.22 18.31 -1.21
CA VAL A 197 9.67 18.20 -1.13
C VAL A 197 10.06 17.43 0.14
N GLN A 198 11.02 16.51 0.00
CA GLN A 198 11.52 15.65 1.07
C GLN A 198 13.03 15.47 0.94
N THR A 199 13.75 15.63 2.04
CA THR A 199 15.20 15.30 2.11
C THR A 199 15.36 13.94 2.76
N THR A 200 15.76 12.96 1.96
CA THR A 200 16.00 11.57 2.39
C THR A 200 17.48 11.31 2.64
N TYR A 201 17.79 10.59 3.72
CA TYR A 201 19.16 10.23 4.10
C TYR A 201 19.36 8.72 3.88
N PHE A 202 20.22 8.36 2.94
CA PHE A 202 20.61 6.97 2.65
C PHE A 202 22.11 6.81 2.89
N SER A 203 22.48 5.99 3.88
CA SER A 203 23.86 5.53 4.12
C SER A 203 24.93 6.62 3.87
N GLU A 204 24.94 7.64 4.74
CA GLU A 204 25.86 8.79 4.72
C GLU A 204 25.66 9.83 3.59
N THR A 205 24.76 9.60 2.63
CA THR A 205 24.37 10.59 1.61
C THR A 205 22.98 11.15 1.85
N ALA A 206 22.84 12.48 1.72
CA ALA A 206 21.55 13.16 1.71
C ALA A 206 21.11 13.41 0.27
N GLN A 207 19.83 13.22 -0.03
CA GLN A 207 19.23 13.47 -1.34
C GLN A 207 17.89 14.20 -1.16
N CYS A 208 17.74 15.36 -1.81
CA CYS A 208 16.45 16.03 -1.90
C CYS A 208 15.67 15.51 -3.10
N VAL A 209 14.38 15.27 -2.89
CA VAL A 209 13.41 14.82 -3.91
C VAL A 209 12.13 15.63 -3.79
N ALA A 210 11.47 15.90 -4.92
CA ALA A 210 10.15 16.54 -4.96
C ALA A 210 9.16 15.63 -5.67
N ASP A 211 8.11 15.21 -4.98
CA ASP A 211 6.94 14.54 -5.57
C ASP A 211 5.91 15.60 -5.97
N ILE A 212 5.63 15.74 -7.26
CA ILE A 212 4.63 16.68 -7.80
C ILE A 212 3.44 15.92 -8.36
N ARG A 213 2.22 16.31 -7.96
CA ARG A 213 0.95 15.83 -8.52
C ARG A 213 0.41 16.78 -9.60
N PHE A 214 -0.14 16.22 -10.66
CA PHE A 214 -0.89 16.94 -11.70
C PHE A 214 -2.30 16.37 -11.81
N GLU A 215 -3.33 17.21 -12.00
CA GLU A 215 -4.74 16.82 -12.26
C GLU A 215 -4.94 16.50 -13.76
N ASP A 216 -3.97 15.78 -14.35
CA ASP A 216 -4.00 15.23 -15.72
C ASP A 216 -3.22 13.90 -15.74
N PRO A 217 -3.78 12.79 -16.26
CA PRO A 217 -3.10 11.49 -16.35
C PRO A 217 -1.91 11.43 -17.33
N HIS A 218 -1.77 12.40 -18.26
CA HIS A 218 -0.76 12.40 -19.31
C HIS A 218 0.46 13.27 -18.99
N VAL A 219 0.28 14.34 -18.20
CA VAL A 219 1.34 15.34 -17.93
C VAL A 219 2.64 14.71 -17.42
N ALA A 220 2.58 13.74 -16.50
CA ALA A 220 3.79 13.07 -16.01
C ALA A 220 4.59 12.35 -17.10
N ARG A 221 3.90 11.75 -18.09
CA ARG A 221 4.56 11.11 -19.23
C ARG A 221 5.23 12.15 -20.11
N ASN A 222 4.49 13.19 -20.50
CA ASN A 222 4.98 14.25 -21.37
C ASN A 222 6.19 14.99 -20.76
N LEU A 223 6.16 15.24 -19.44
CA LEU A 223 7.29 15.80 -18.68
C LEU A 223 8.51 14.86 -18.67
N CYS A 224 8.33 13.57 -18.38
CA CYS A 224 9.44 12.60 -18.45
C CYS A 224 10.01 12.44 -19.87
N GLU A 225 9.18 12.39 -20.91
CA GLU A 225 9.61 12.23 -22.30
C GLU A 225 10.33 13.48 -22.84
N SER A 226 9.84 14.67 -22.50
CA SER A 226 10.49 15.95 -22.89
C SER A 226 11.85 16.18 -22.22
N THR A 227 12.14 15.52 -21.09
CA THR A 227 13.37 15.73 -20.30
C THR A 227 14.51 14.75 -20.61
N VAL A 228 14.33 13.81 -21.55
CA VAL A 228 15.36 12.84 -21.96
C VAL A 228 16.59 13.49 -22.63
N SER A 229 16.50 14.76 -23.03
CA SER A 229 17.48 15.43 -23.91
C SER A 229 18.08 16.75 -23.35
N VAL A 230 18.43 16.84 -22.06
CA VAL A 230 19.32 17.92 -21.55
C VAL A 230 20.30 17.39 -20.50
N THR A 231 21.51 17.95 -20.49
CA THR A 231 22.65 17.67 -19.58
C THR A 231 22.45 18.08 -18.11
N SER A 232 21.22 18.05 -17.59
CA SER A 232 20.93 18.43 -16.20
C SER A 232 21.13 17.27 -15.21
N SER A 233 21.61 17.57 -14.00
CA SER A 233 21.70 16.62 -12.88
C SER A 233 20.34 16.14 -12.34
N LEU A 234 19.25 16.75 -12.79
CA LEU A 234 17.88 16.42 -12.41
C LEU A 234 17.37 15.20 -13.20
N ARG A 235 16.75 14.25 -12.49
CA ARG A 235 16.03 13.12 -13.12
C ARG A 235 14.56 13.15 -12.74
N PHE A 236 13.70 12.93 -13.75
CA PHE A 236 12.24 12.94 -13.64
C PHE A 236 11.72 11.51 -13.77
N GLU A 237 11.09 10.98 -12.72
CA GLU A 237 10.55 9.62 -12.68
C GLU A 237 9.03 9.65 -12.47
N VAL A 238 8.26 8.92 -13.28
CA VAL A 238 6.80 8.80 -13.06
C VAL A 238 6.53 8.02 -11.77
N VAL A 239 5.85 8.65 -10.81
CA VAL A 239 5.48 8.06 -9.53
C VAL A 239 3.96 8.06 -9.34
N ASN A 240 3.48 7.30 -8.35
CA ASN A 240 2.05 7.23 -8.08
C ASN A 240 1.61 8.51 -7.32
N PRO A 241 0.62 9.27 -7.83
CA PRO A 241 0.27 10.61 -7.32
C PRO A 241 -0.01 10.61 -5.83
N SER A 242 0.57 11.54 -5.08
CA SER A 242 0.35 11.60 -3.64
C SER A 242 -1.05 12.15 -3.34
N LEU A 243 -1.87 11.39 -2.61
CA LEU A 243 -3.24 11.79 -2.29
C LEU A 243 -3.27 12.62 -0.98
N PRO A 244 -4.36 13.34 -0.67
CA PRO A 244 -4.51 14.06 0.59
C PRO A 244 -4.37 13.16 1.82
N ARG A 245 -3.99 13.71 2.98
CA ARG A 245 -3.69 12.90 4.18
C ARG A 245 -4.91 12.16 4.73
N GLU A 246 -6.10 12.72 4.56
CA GLU A 246 -7.38 12.14 5.01
C GLU A 246 -7.88 11.00 4.11
N THR A 247 -7.35 10.86 2.88
CA THR A 247 -7.77 9.79 1.98
C THR A 247 -7.00 8.51 2.29
N SER A 248 -7.60 7.62 3.08
CA SER A 248 -7.12 6.27 3.38
C SER A 248 -7.28 5.30 2.20
N PHE A 249 -7.00 5.75 0.97
CA PHE A 249 -7.12 4.91 -0.22
C PHE A 249 -6.08 3.78 -0.20
N GLN A 250 -6.62 2.56 -0.08
CA GLN A 250 -5.92 1.29 -0.19
C GLN A 250 -5.54 1.08 -1.65
N ARG A 251 -4.41 1.65 -2.09
CA ARG A 251 -4.01 1.59 -3.50
C ARG A 251 -3.75 0.16 -3.93
N VAL A 252 -4.60 -0.36 -4.80
CA VAL A 252 -4.33 -1.56 -5.59
C VAL A 252 -3.72 -1.13 -6.92
N GLU A 253 -2.48 -1.53 -7.15
CA GLU A 253 -1.73 -1.31 -8.37
C GLU A 253 -1.65 -2.62 -9.17
N CYS A 254 -2.38 -2.71 -10.28
CA CYS A 254 -2.35 -3.87 -11.20
C CYS A 254 -1.34 -3.70 -12.35
N LYS A 255 -0.51 -2.64 -12.29
CA LYS A 255 0.43 -2.23 -13.36
C LYS A 255 1.72 -3.07 -13.44
N LYS A 256 1.92 -4.03 -12.53
CA LYS A 256 3.17 -4.80 -12.40
C LYS A 256 3.05 -6.13 -13.16
N VAL A 257 4.12 -6.54 -13.84
CA VAL A 257 4.25 -7.90 -14.38
C VAL A 257 5.52 -8.57 -13.83
N HIS A 258 5.45 -9.87 -13.55
CA HIS A 258 6.63 -10.71 -13.32
C HIS A 258 6.88 -11.53 -14.58
N CYS A 259 8.10 -11.46 -15.09
CA CYS A 259 8.57 -12.19 -16.27
C CYS A 259 9.58 -13.27 -15.82
N SER A 260 9.43 -14.49 -16.31
CA SER A 260 10.33 -15.58 -15.94
C SER A 260 10.59 -16.56 -17.08
N TRP A 261 11.83 -17.01 -17.19
CA TRP A 261 12.27 -18.00 -18.17
C TRP A 261 13.34 -18.91 -17.56
N HIS A 262 13.59 -20.07 -18.15
CA HIS A 262 14.62 -20.99 -17.63
C HIS A 262 16.03 -20.49 -17.93
N ARG A 263 16.93 -20.67 -16.95
CA ARG A 263 18.38 -20.53 -17.17
C ARG A 263 18.90 -21.71 -17.99
N PRO A 264 20.00 -21.55 -18.75
CA PRO A 264 20.77 -22.69 -19.21
C PRO A 264 21.33 -23.44 -17.99
N LEU A 265 21.23 -24.77 -18.00
CA LEU A 265 21.62 -25.63 -16.89
C LEU A 265 22.57 -26.73 -17.38
N LYS A 266 23.67 -26.92 -16.67
CA LYS A 266 24.68 -27.95 -16.94
C LYS A 266 24.34 -29.25 -16.22
N THR A 267 25.05 -30.31 -16.62
CA THR A 267 25.10 -31.58 -15.89
C THR A 267 26.54 -31.84 -15.50
N ALA A 268 26.76 -32.28 -14.25
CA ALA A 268 28.08 -32.65 -13.74
C ALA A 268 28.10 -34.13 -13.32
N TRP A 269 29.18 -34.83 -13.60
CA TRP A 269 29.43 -36.21 -13.19
C TRP A 269 30.60 -36.23 -12.20
N LEU A 270 30.31 -36.62 -10.96
CA LEU A 270 31.25 -36.72 -9.86
C LEU A 270 31.73 -38.17 -9.73
N ASN A 271 33.01 -38.41 -10.02
CA ASN A 271 33.59 -39.75 -10.07
C ASN A 271 34.31 -40.07 -8.75
N PHE A 272 33.87 -41.11 -8.05
CA PHE A 272 34.41 -41.55 -6.76
C PHE A 272 35.04 -42.94 -6.85
N ARG A 273 36.14 -43.17 -6.12
CA ARG A 273 36.74 -44.51 -5.96
C ARG A 273 36.00 -45.41 -4.95
N SER A 274 35.04 -44.88 -4.20
CA SER A 274 34.29 -45.61 -3.17
C SER A 274 32.78 -45.40 -3.32
N GLU A 275 32.04 -46.50 -3.41
CA GLU A 275 30.57 -46.49 -3.45
C GLU A 275 29.98 -45.83 -2.19
N ALA A 276 30.58 -46.08 -1.02
CA ALA A 276 30.12 -45.53 0.24
C ALA A 276 30.28 -44.00 0.30
N LEU A 277 31.34 -43.44 -0.29
CA LEU A 277 31.49 -41.99 -0.43
C LEU A 277 30.49 -41.42 -1.44
N ALA A 278 30.35 -42.07 -2.60
CA ALA A 278 29.40 -41.66 -3.63
C ALA A 278 27.94 -41.63 -3.10
N LYS A 279 27.51 -42.67 -2.38
CA LYS A 279 26.17 -42.75 -1.76
C LYS A 279 25.98 -41.68 -0.67
N LYS A 280 27.00 -41.39 0.14
CA LYS A 280 26.95 -40.31 1.14
C LYS A 280 26.83 -38.94 0.49
N VAL A 281 27.63 -38.63 -0.53
CA VAL A 281 27.56 -37.34 -1.25
C VAL A 281 26.21 -37.20 -1.96
N LEU A 282 25.72 -38.27 -2.60
CA LEU A 282 24.38 -38.32 -3.18
C LEU A 282 23.29 -37.98 -2.16
N SER A 283 23.27 -38.60 -0.98
CA SER A 283 22.25 -38.29 0.04
C SER A 283 22.31 -36.83 0.49
N LYS A 284 23.51 -36.25 0.64
CA LYS A 284 23.66 -34.84 1.03
C LYS A 284 23.17 -33.84 -0.02
N PHE A 285 23.32 -34.14 -1.31
CA PHE A 285 22.69 -33.32 -2.36
C PHE A 285 21.16 -33.55 -2.42
N SER A 286 20.68 -34.80 -2.30
CA SER A 286 19.25 -35.11 -2.30
C SER A 286 18.49 -34.58 -1.08
N GLU A 287 19.17 -34.43 0.07
CA GLU A 287 18.66 -33.77 1.29
C GLU A 287 18.77 -32.24 1.24
N GLU A 288 19.17 -31.65 0.11
CA GLU A 288 19.48 -30.22 -0.09
C GLU A 288 20.53 -29.62 0.88
N LYS A 289 21.31 -30.45 1.57
CA LYS A 289 22.37 -30.02 2.49
C LYS A 289 23.61 -29.51 1.76
N TYR A 290 23.87 -30.05 0.58
CA TYR A 290 24.88 -29.53 -0.35
C TYR A 290 24.19 -28.79 -1.50
N LYS A 291 24.69 -27.61 -1.82
CA LYS A 291 24.15 -26.70 -2.85
C LYS A 291 25.32 -26.12 -3.66
N VAL A 292 25.16 -26.02 -4.97
CA VAL A 292 26.18 -25.47 -5.88
C VAL A 292 25.83 -24.00 -6.13
N ILE A 293 26.69 -23.07 -5.73
CA ILE A 293 26.42 -21.61 -5.74
C ILE A 293 25.05 -21.31 -5.09
N GLY A 294 24.80 -21.91 -3.91
CA GLY A 294 23.53 -21.77 -3.18
C GLY A 294 22.29 -22.44 -3.82
N GLN A 295 22.39 -23.03 -5.03
CA GLN A 295 21.29 -23.74 -5.70
C GLN A 295 21.24 -25.23 -5.32
N ALA A 296 20.04 -25.71 -4.99
CA ALA A 296 19.74 -27.14 -4.87
C ALA A 296 19.70 -27.81 -6.26
N VAL A 297 20.53 -28.84 -6.44
CA VAL A 297 20.70 -29.62 -7.68
C VAL A 297 20.08 -31.00 -7.54
N LYS A 298 19.64 -31.61 -8.64
CA LYS A 298 19.09 -32.98 -8.62
C LYS A 298 20.23 -33.99 -8.75
N ALA A 299 20.48 -34.74 -7.70
CA ALA A 299 21.50 -35.80 -7.71
C ALA A 299 20.87 -37.19 -7.94
N LYS A 300 21.52 -38.01 -8.77
CA LYS A 300 21.23 -39.46 -8.88
C LYS A 300 22.51 -40.25 -9.16
N MET A 301 22.53 -41.53 -8.81
CA MET A 301 23.56 -42.43 -9.36
C MET A 301 23.40 -42.51 -10.87
N SER A 302 24.52 -42.44 -11.59
CA SER A 302 24.54 -42.87 -12.98
C SER A 302 24.38 -44.40 -13.00
N GLY A 303 23.28 -44.89 -13.58
CA GLY A 303 23.03 -46.34 -13.70
C GLY A 303 23.91 -47.04 -14.73
N ASP A 304 24.78 -46.29 -15.42
CA ASP A 304 25.59 -46.76 -16.53
C ASP A 304 27.05 -46.98 -16.09
N THR A 305 27.33 -48.15 -15.49
CA THR A 305 28.70 -48.63 -15.23
C THR A 305 29.39 -49.17 -16.48
N PHE A 306 28.68 -49.21 -17.63
CA PHE A 306 29.13 -49.82 -18.89
C PHE A 306 28.71 -49.02 -20.13
N ARG A 307 29.43 -47.93 -20.45
CA ARG A 307 29.29 -47.29 -21.78
C ARG A 307 29.70 -48.27 -22.89
N ARG A 308 28.75 -48.72 -23.73
CA ARG A 308 29.07 -49.43 -24.98
C ARG A 308 29.65 -48.45 -26.01
N ARG A 309 30.94 -48.59 -26.34
CA ARG A 309 31.55 -47.97 -27.53
C ARG A 309 32.24 -49.06 -28.35
N GLY A 310 31.75 -49.32 -29.57
CA GLY A 310 32.38 -50.26 -30.49
C GLY A 310 32.41 -51.73 -30.04
N GLY A 311 31.34 -52.25 -29.42
CA GLY A 311 31.19 -53.68 -29.17
C GLY A 311 31.89 -54.26 -27.93
N TYR A 312 32.80 -53.52 -27.28
CA TYR A 312 33.50 -53.97 -26.07
C TYR A 312 32.92 -53.34 -24.79
N THR A 313 32.77 -54.15 -23.73
CA THR A 313 32.38 -53.67 -22.39
C THR A 313 33.61 -53.29 -21.57
N VAL A 314 33.88 -51.98 -21.45
CA VAL A 314 34.95 -51.46 -20.59
C VAL A 314 34.38 -51.12 -19.21
N SER A 315 34.83 -51.86 -18.19
CA SER A 315 34.52 -51.59 -16.78
C SER A 315 34.96 -50.17 -16.41
N HIS A 316 34.02 -49.31 -15.99
CA HIS A 316 34.35 -48.00 -15.43
C HIS A 316 34.73 -48.15 -13.95
N PRO A 317 35.97 -47.81 -13.53
CA PRO A 317 36.45 -48.05 -12.17
C PRO A 317 35.95 -47.01 -11.13
N PHE A 318 34.89 -46.26 -11.44
CA PHE A 318 34.40 -45.14 -10.63
C PHE A 318 32.89 -45.18 -10.43
N TRP A 319 32.49 -44.96 -9.17
CA TRP A 319 31.11 -44.74 -8.77
C TRP A 319 30.73 -43.29 -9.09
N THR A 320 29.76 -43.11 -9.99
CA THR A 320 29.48 -41.80 -10.58
C THR A 320 28.15 -41.23 -10.07
N VAL A 321 28.22 -40.11 -9.35
CA VAL A 321 27.03 -39.32 -8.98
C VAL A 321 26.82 -38.26 -10.07
N MET A 322 25.68 -38.31 -10.74
CA MET A 322 25.30 -37.29 -11.73
C MET A 322 24.43 -36.22 -11.05
N LEU A 323 24.91 -34.98 -11.08
CA LEU A 323 24.19 -33.78 -10.70
C LEU A 323 23.57 -33.16 -11.96
N THR A 324 22.25 -33.10 -12.02
CA THR A 324 21.50 -32.34 -13.04
C THR A 324 20.97 -31.04 -12.44
N GLU A 325 20.65 -30.09 -13.32
CA GLU A 325 20.22 -28.73 -12.93
C GLU A 325 21.33 -27.92 -12.22
N VAL A 326 22.59 -28.13 -12.62
CA VAL A 326 23.75 -27.34 -12.17
C VAL A 326 23.72 -25.96 -12.85
N PRO A 327 24.00 -24.84 -12.15
CA PRO A 327 24.08 -23.52 -12.78
C PRO A 327 25.09 -23.48 -13.94
N SER A 328 24.79 -22.75 -15.01
CA SER A 328 25.70 -22.60 -16.15
C SER A 328 26.98 -21.82 -15.84
N SER A 329 26.96 -20.96 -14.82
CA SER A 329 28.12 -20.24 -14.31
C SER A 329 29.03 -21.10 -13.41
N ALA A 330 28.60 -22.30 -13.01
CA ALA A 330 29.39 -23.15 -12.11
C ALA A 330 30.48 -23.91 -12.86
N GLY A 331 31.71 -23.79 -12.38
CA GLY A 331 32.85 -24.62 -12.71
C GLY A 331 33.10 -25.71 -11.67
N ASP A 332 34.19 -26.46 -11.85
CA ASP A 332 34.55 -27.58 -10.98
C ASP A 332 34.75 -27.16 -9.51
N ALA A 333 35.28 -25.95 -9.29
CA ALA A 333 35.49 -25.39 -7.96
C ALA A 333 34.17 -25.22 -7.19
N ASP A 334 33.13 -24.66 -7.83
CA ASP A 334 31.82 -24.39 -7.22
C ASP A 334 31.04 -25.68 -6.91
N VAL A 335 31.23 -26.71 -7.74
CA VAL A 335 30.65 -28.03 -7.53
C VAL A 335 31.37 -28.77 -6.39
N GLN A 336 32.67 -28.52 -6.21
CA GLN A 336 33.51 -29.13 -5.19
C GLN A 336 33.48 -28.42 -3.83
N GLU A 337 33.22 -27.11 -3.80
CA GLU A 337 33.13 -26.28 -2.59
C GLU A 337 32.24 -26.89 -1.48
N PRO A 338 30.96 -27.27 -1.72
CA PRO A 338 30.09 -27.80 -0.68
C PRO A 338 30.51 -29.21 -0.20
N ILE A 339 31.50 -29.84 -0.82
CA ILE A 339 31.94 -31.20 -0.50
C ILE A 339 33.19 -31.15 0.41
N PRO A 340 33.11 -31.65 1.66
CA PRO A 340 34.24 -31.69 2.60
C PRO A 340 35.45 -32.41 2.01
N GLN A 341 36.67 -31.95 2.32
CA GLN A 341 37.90 -32.37 1.65
C GLN A 341 38.10 -33.89 1.60
N GLY A 342 37.83 -34.61 2.70
CA GLY A 342 37.91 -36.09 2.76
C GLY A 342 36.78 -36.85 2.05
N MET A 343 35.84 -36.14 1.43
CA MET A 343 34.70 -36.69 0.68
C MET A 343 34.65 -36.19 -0.77
N ARG A 344 35.68 -35.48 -1.25
CA ARG A 344 35.71 -34.90 -2.61
C ARG A 344 35.79 -35.98 -3.70
N PRO A 345 35.21 -35.74 -4.88
CA PRO A 345 35.38 -36.62 -6.03
C PRO A 345 36.84 -36.64 -6.49
N VAL A 346 37.22 -37.69 -7.21
CA VAL A 346 38.56 -37.80 -7.84
C VAL A 346 38.60 -37.09 -9.19
N HIS A 347 37.45 -36.94 -9.83
CA HIS A 347 37.29 -36.23 -11.10
C HIS A 347 35.88 -35.67 -11.20
N ILE A 348 35.74 -34.48 -11.78
CA ILE A 348 34.46 -33.84 -12.12
C ILE A 348 34.45 -33.68 -13.64
N GLU A 349 33.47 -34.27 -14.33
CA GLU A 349 33.18 -33.95 -15.73
C GLU A 349 31.97 -33.01 -15.72
N ILE A 350 32.07 -31.78 -16.22
CA ILE A 350 30.92 -30.91 -16.46
C ILE A 350 30.66 -30.86 -17.97
N ARG A 351 29.40 -31.03 -18.38
CA ARG A 351 28.98 -30.74 -19.76
C ARG A 351 28.11 -29.50 -19.81
N ASP A 352 28.37 -28.70 -20.84
CA ASP A 352 27.61 -27.50 -21.13
C ASP A 352 26.14 -27.79 -21.42
N ALA A 353 25.31 -26.77 -21.22
CA ALA A 353 23.89 -26.82 -21.50
C ALA A 353 23.64 -27.00 -23.00
N GLY A 354 22.55 -27.69 -23.37
CA GLY A 354 22.15 -27.88 -24.78
C GLY A 354 21.76 -26.59 -25.52
N PHE A 355 21.78 -25.44 -24.85
CA PHE A 355 21.70 -24.09 -25.39
C PHE A 355 22.36 -23.13 -24.39
N SER A 356 22.83 -21.98 -24.86
CA SER A 356 23.31 -20.87 -24.03
C SER A 356 22.71 -19.54 -24.52
N TYR A 357 22.67 -18.54 -23.65
CA TYR A 357 22.36 -17.15 -23.98
C TYR A 357 23.03 -16.24 -22.96
N GLU A 358 23.31 -14.99 -23.35
CA GLU A 358 23.80 -13.95 -22.45
C GLU A 358 22.64 -13.29 -21.69
N MET A 359 22.79 -13.10 -20.37
CA MET A 359 21.68 -12.62 -19.54
C MET A 359 21.27 -11.18 -19.89
N GLU A 360 22.24 -10.33 -20.23
CA GLU A 360 22.00 -8.95 -20.70
C GLU A 360 21.14 -8.93 -21.97
N VAL A 361 21.50 -9.74 -22.97
CA VAL A 361 20.74 -9.89 -24.22
C VAL A 361 19.33 -10.42 -23.94
N ALA A 362 19.18 -11.40 -23.05
CA ALA A 362 17.88 -11.94 -22.67
C ALA A 362 16.98 -10.90 -21.98
N ASN A 363 17.52 -10.16 -21.01
CA ASN A 363 16.84 -9.07 -20.33
C ASN A 363 16.44 -7.95 -21.30
N ALA A 364 17.36 -7.48 -22.14
CA ALA A 364 17.10 -6.45 -23.15
C ALA A 364 16.01 -6.89 -24.14
N THR A 365 16.05 -8.15 -24.60
CA THR A 365 15.03 -8.72 -25.50
C THR A 365 13.64 -8.72 -24.87
N VAL A 366 13.51 -9.16 -23.61
CA VAL A 366 12.22 -9.18 -22.89
C VAL A 366 11.74 -7.75 -22.61
N LYS A 367 12.63 -6.85 -22.17
CA LYS A 367 12.32 -5.43 -21.92
C LYS A 367 11.81 -4.73 -23.19
N SER A 368 12.50 -4.90 -24.32
CA SER A 368 12.08 -4.35 -25.62
C SER A 368 10.69 -4.86 -26.00
N LYS A 369 10.44 -6.17 -25.85
CA LYS A 369 9.15 -6.77 -26.21
C LYS A 369 7.99 -6.28 -25.34
N LEU A 370 8.25 -5.91 -24.09
CA LEU A 370 7.26 -5.25 -23.22
C LEU A 370 7.03 -3.79 -23.63
N MET A 371 8.09 -3.06 -23.97
CA MET A 371 8.00 -1.66 -24.43
C MET A 371 7.21 -1.51 -25.74
N GLU A 372 7.24 -2.50 -26.63
CA GLU A 372 6.36 -2.58 -27.82
C GLU A 372 4.85 -2.60 -27.47
N LEU A 373 4.48 -3.07 -26.27
CA LEU A 373 3.08 -3.17 -25.83
C LEU A 373 2.60 -1.99 -25.00
N GLY A 374 3.53 -1.21 -24.42
CA GLY A 374 3.24 -0.06 -23.57
C GLY A 374 4.48 0.46 -22.83
N ALA A 375 4.46 1.74 -22.46
CA ALA A 375 5.57 2.38 -21.76
C ALA A 375 5.78 1.79 -20.36
N LEU A 376 7.04 1.53 -19.98
CA LEU A 376 7.42 1.05 -18.66
C LEU A 376 7.83 2.21 -17.75
N SER A 377 7.21 2.31 -16.57
CA SER A 377 7.61 3.27 -15.53
C SER A 377 8.80 2.76 -14.71
N TRP A 378 9.02 1.43 -14.67
CA TRP A 378 10.10 0.81 -13.91
C TRP A 378 10.41 -0.60 -14.43
N TRP A 379 11.68 -0.99 -14.35
CA TRP A 379 12.19 -2.30 -14.77
C TRP A 379 13.29 -2.77 -13.80
N GLU A 380 13.29 -4.07 -13.51
CA GLU A 380 14.30 -4.78 -12.73
C GLU A 380 14.73 -6.01 -13.52
N ASP A 381 16.00 -6.01 -13.93
CA ASP A 381 16.63 -7.11 -14.65
C ASP A 381 16.60 -8.42 -13.87
N ALA A 382 16.50 -9.54 -14.58
CA ALA A 382 16.81 -10.81 -13.96
C ALA A 382 18.30 -10.85 -13.61
N PRO A 383 18.68 -11.14 -12.35
CA PRO A 383 20.07 -11.13 -11.92
C PRO A 383 20.88 -12.22 -12.64
N GLU A 384 22.18 -12.00 -12.84
CA GLU A 384 23.06 -12.98 -13.48
C GLU A 384 23.14 -14.31 -12.72
N GLN A 385 23.03 -14.27 -11.40
CA GLN A 385 23.07 -15.45 -10.52
C GLN A 385 21.72 -15.70 -9.85
N GLY A 386 21.52 -16.93 -9.36
CA GLY A 386 20.33 -17.33 -8.62
C GLY A 386 19.71 -18.64 -9.13
N GLY A 387 18.48 -18.91 -8.68
CA GLY A 387 17.78 -20.18 -8.96
C GLY A 387 17.52 -20.47 -10.45
N LYS A 388 17.09 -21.72 -10.73
CA LYS A 388 16.84 -22.36 -12.04
C LYS A 388 16.07 -21.55 -13.10
N ARG A 389 15.41 -20.47 -12.70
CA ARG A 389 14.70 -19.54 -13.57
C ARG A 389 15.18 -18.12 -13.34
N ALA A 390 15.45 -17.42 -14.43
CA ALA A 390 15.56 -15.97 -14.45
C ALA A 390 14.19 -15.37 -14.07
N LYS A 391 14.21 -14.24 -13.37
CA LYS A 391 13.02 -13.51 -12.91
C LYS A 391 13.26 -12.01 -13.04
N ALA A 392 12.73 -11.40 -14.08
CA ALA A 392 12.68 -9.95 -14.24
C ALA A 392 11.33 -9.41 -13.77
N LYS A 393 11.28 -8.14 -13.36
CA LYS A 393 10.03 -7.49 -12.96
C LYS A 393 9.88 -6.19 -13.75
N ALA A 394 8.68 -5.91 -14.23
CA ALA A 394 8.37 -4.66 -14.91
C ALA A 394 7.14 -4.01 -14.29
N ARG A 395 7.03 -2.69 -14.48
CA ARG A 395 5.81 -1.94 -14.20
C ARG A 395 5.50 -1.05 -15.39
N PHE A 396 4.30 -1.19 -15.93
CA PHE A 396 3.78 -0.34 -16.98
C PHE A 396 3.28 1.00 -16.42
N VAL A 397 3.20 2.01 -17.28
CA VAL A 397 2.53 3.28 -16.96
C VAL A 397 1.02 3.07 -16.88
N GLN A 398 0.44 2.30 -17.81
CA GLN A 398 -0.98 1.94 -17.82
C GLN A 398 -1.22 0.50 -17.34
N GLU A 399 -2.39 0.28 -16.73
CA GLU A 399 -2.81 -1.04 -16.27
C GLU A 399 -3.16 -1.97 -17.44
N GLY A 400 -3.91 -1.46 -18.42
CA GLY A 400 -4.31 -2.23 -19.60
C GLY A 400 -3.11 -2.83 -20.33
N ASP A 401 -1.96 -2.15 -20.35
CA ASP A 401 -0.73 -2.64 -20.98
C ASP A 401 -0.16 -3.86 -20.24
N ALA A 402 -0.19 -3.85 -18.89
CA ALA A 402 0.23 -4.98 -18.07
C ALA A 402 -0.66 -6.22 -18.28
N ILE A 403 -1.98 -6.02 -18.36
CA ILE A 403 -2.95 -7.09 -18.63
C ILE A 403 -2.77 -7.62 -20.06
N ARG A 404 -2.64 -6.74 -21.07
CA ARG A 404 -2.35 -7.14 -22.46
C ARG A 404 -1.01 -7.89 -22.58
N ALA A 405 0.04 -7.46 -21.86
CA ALA A 405 1.32 -8.14 -21.86
C ALA A 405 1.23 -9.55 -21.26
N ALA A 406 0.57 -9.70 -20.11
CA ALA A 406 0.33 -11.01 -19.49
C ALA A 406 -0.47 -11.95 -20.40
N ALA A 407 -1.50 -11.45 -21.09
CA ALA A 407 -2.32 -12.25 -22.00
C ALA A 407 -1.61 -12.61 -23.31
N SER A 408 -0.95 -11.64 -23.97
CA SER A 408 -0.39 -11.80 -25.32
C SER A 408 1.00 -12.45 -25.36
N LEU A 409 1.83 -12.26 -24.32
CA LEU A 409 3.18 -12.84 -24.25
C LEU A 409 3.23 -14.16 -23.47
N ALA A 410 2.10 -14.61 -22.92
CA ALA A 410 1.99 -15.93 -22.30
C ALA A 410 2.43 -17.02 -23.30
N LYS A 411 3.49 -17.76 -22.95
CA LYS A 411 4.07 -18.84 -23.77
C LYS A 411 4.74 -18.36 -25.08
N TRP A 412 5.05 -17.05 -25.22
CA TRP A 412 5.85 -16.50 -26.32
C TRP A 412 7.20 -17.21 -26.40
N LYS A 413 7.62 -17.61 -27.61
CA LYS A 413 8.93 -18.25 -27.84
C LYS A 413 10.02 -17.20 -27.77
N LEU A 414 11.06 -17.45 -26.99
CA LEU A 414 12.15 -16.48 -26.79
C LEU A 414 13.09 -16.48 -28.01
N PRO A 415 13.40 -15.33 -28.63
CA PRO A 415 14.25 -15.27 -29.83
C PRO A 415 15.64 -15.90 -29.64
N PHE A 416 16.19 -15.80 -28.43
CA PHE A 416 17.49 -16.37 -28.05
C PHE A 416 17.47 -17.87 -27.72
N SER A 417 16.30 -18.55 -27.72
CA SER A 417 16.25 -20.01 -27.64
C SER A 417 14.90 -20.58 -28.14
N PRO A 418 14.90 -21.39 -29.21
CA PRO A 418 13.67 -21.89 -29.83
C PRO A 418 12.88 -22.88 -28.96
N THR A 419 13.49 -23.41 -27.90
CA THR A 419 12.86 -24.33 -26.94
C THR A 419 12.27 -23.61 -25.73
N LEU A 420 12.74 -22.40 -25.42
CA LEU A 420 12.28 -21.65 -24.26
C LEU A 420 11.04 -20.80 -24.58
N ARG A 421 10.22 -20.62 -23.54
CA ARG A 421 9.04 -19.76 -23.57
C ARG A 421 9.05 -18.81 -22.39
N LEU A 422 8.53 -17.61 -22.60
CA LEU A 422 8.26 -16.66 -21.54
C LEU A 422 7.06 -17.10 -20.72
N ASP A 423 7.23 -17.10 -19.40
CA ASP A 423 6.14 -17.10 -18.43
C ASP A 423 6.00 -15.65 -17.94
N ILE A 424 4.79 -15.12 -18.02
CA ILE A 424 4.49 -13.73 -17.68
C ILE A 424 3.14 -13.68 -16.96
N GLN A 425 3.10 -12.95 -15.86
CA GLN A 425 1.92 -12.83 -15.01
C GLN A 425 1.75 -11.38 -14.59
N ALA A 426 0.53 -10.85 -14.71
CA ALA A 426 0.16 -9.59 -14.07
C ALA A 426 0.08 -9.82 -12.56
N ILE A 427 0.53 -8.82 -11.79
CA ILE A 427 0.65 -8.89 -10.34
C ILE A 427 -0.15 -7.74 -9.72
N TYR A 428 -1.20 -8.12 -9.00
CA TYR A 428 -1.94 -7.25 -8.12
C TYR A 428 -1.03 -6.86 -6.94
N SER A 429 -0.90 -5.58 -6.63
CA SER A 429 -0.15 -5.12 -5.46
C SER A 429 -0.91 -4.07 -4.67
N ALA A 430 -1.17 -4.31 -3.39
CA ALA A 430 -1.83 -3.35 -2.51
C ALA A 430 -0.83 -2.72 -1.55
N ARG A 431 -0.96 -1.42 -1.27
CA ARG A 431 -0.15 -0.71 -0.27
C ARG A 431 -1.03 -0.04 0.78
N PHE A 432 -0.67 -0.23 2.05
CA PHE A 432 -1.37 0.31 3.21
C PHE A 432 -0.41 1.14 4.04
N LYS A 433 -0.80 2.35 4.44
CA LYS A 433 -0.06 3.16 5.42
C LYS A 433 -0.78 3.08 6.75
N VAL A 434 -0.07 2.63 7.78
CA VAL A 434 -0.64 2.34 9.10
C VAL A 434 0.17 3.10 10.16
N PRO A 435 -0.46 3.87 11.07
CA PRO A 435 0.23 4.45 12.22
C PRO A 435 1.00 3.38 13.01
N GLN A 436 2.24 3.66 13.42
CA GLN A 436 3.10 2.66 14.05
C GLN A 436 2.47 2.05 15.31
N ARG A 437 1.72 2.84 16.11
CA ARG A 437 1.00 2.33 17.31
C ARG A 437 -0.06 1.27 16.98
N ILE A 438 -0.84 1.49 15.91
CA ILE A 438 -1.85 0.52 15.45
C ILE A 438 -1.14 -0.73 14.93
N PHE A 439 -0.09 -0.54 14.11
CA PHE A 439 0.66 -1.67 13.55
C PHE A 439 1.23 -2.61 14.61
N MET A 440 1.86 -2.09 15.67
CA MET A 440 2.46 -2.92 16.74
C MET A 440 1.45 -3.87 17.40
N VAL A 441 0.21 -3.42 17.50
CA VAL A 441 -0.88 -4.16 18.15
C VAL A 441 -1.52 -5.20 17.21
N VAL A 442 -1.60 -4.91 15.90
CA VAL A 442 -2.16 -5.85 14.91
C VAL A 442 -1.12 -6.78 14.25
N GLU A 443 0.18 -6.55 14.44
CA GLU A 443 1.26 -7.33 13.82
C GLU A 443 1.13 -8.84 14.09
N THR A 444 0.72 -9.21 15.31
CA THR A 444 0.49 -10.61 15.69
C THR A 444 -0.68 -11.25 14.91
N GLU A 445 -1.78 -10.54 14.73
CA GLU A 445 -2.98 -11.02 14.00
C GLU A 445 -2.64 -11.18 12.50
N ILE A 446 -1.96 -10.19 11.91
CA ILE A 446 -1.44 -10.28 10.53
C ILE A 446 -0.43 -11.44 10.39
N GLY A 447 0.39 -11.69 11.41
CA GLY A 447 1.35 -12.80 11.46
C GLY A 447 0.71 -14.18 11.40
N ILE A 448 -0.52 -14.35 11.88
CA ILE A 448 -1.30 -15.60 11.77
C ILE A 448 -1.76 -15.83 10.33
N HIS A 449 -2.18 -14.77 9.63
CA HIS A 449 -2.68 -14.86 8.26
C HIS A 449 -1.58 -14.90 7.18
N ALA A 450 -0.41 -14.28 7.42
CA ALA A 450 0.66 -14.20 6.43
C ALA A 450 1.15 -15.57 5.86
N PRO A 451 1.27 -16.65 6.65
CA PRO A 451 1.56 -18.00 6.12
C PRO A 451 0.45 -18.56 5.22
N ILE A 452 -0.82 -18.25 5.51
CA ILE A 452 -2.00 -18.68 4.74
C ILE A 452 -2.06 -17.96 3.40
N TRP A 453 -1.77 -16.65 3.40
CA TRP A 453 -1.62 -15.88 2.16
C TRP A 453 -0.47 -16.43 1.31
N ARG A 454 0.67 -16.74 1.95
CA ARG A 454 1.86 -17.26 1.26
C ARG A 454 1.64 -18.64 0.63
N SER A 455 0.83 -19.52 1.23
CA SER A 455 0.48 -20.81 0.62
C SER A 455 -0.44 -20.66 -0.60
N LYS A 456 -1.23 -19.58 -0.65
CA LYS A 456 -1.99 -19.12 -1.83
C LYS A 456 -1.18 -18.21 -2.78
N TYR A 457 0.15 -18.19 -2.67
CA TYR A 457 1.07 -17.36 -3.48
C TYR A 457 0.90 -15.83 -3.34
N VAL A 458 0.20 -15.36 -2.32
CA VAL A 458 0.10 -13.94 -1.96
C VAL A 458 1.20 -13.59 -0.95
N ASN A 459 2.09 -12.70 -1.33
CA ASN A 459 3.23 -12.28 -0.51
C ASN A 459 2.87 -11.02 0.28
N TYR A 460 3.03 -11.10 1.60
CA TYR A 460 2.97 -9.95 2.51
C TYR A 460 4.37 -9.39 2.80
N THR A 461 4.50 -8.08 2.94
CA THR A 461 5.74 -7.41 3.32
C THR A 461 5.43 -6.16 4.14
N ALA A 462 5.93 -6.12 5.37
CA ALA A 462 6.00 -4.89 6.17
C ALA A 462 7.37 -4.23 5.95
N TYR A 463 7.39 -3.00 5.45
CA TYR A 463 8.63 -2.24 5.34
C TYR A 463 9.00 -1.61 6.69
N SER A 464 10.29 -1.39 6.93
CA SER A 464 10.77 -0.61 8.08
C SER A 464 10.21 0.82 8.06
N MET A 465 10.08 1.44 9.23
CA MET A 465 9.64 2.83 9.34
C MET A 465 10.55 3.75 8.53
N SER A 466 9.95 4.63 7.72
CA SER A 466 10.65 5.76 7.12
C SER A 466 10.88 6.81 8.21
N LEU A 467 12.13 7.28 8.37
CA LEU A 467 12.47 8.27 9.41
C LEU A 467 11.52 9.48 9.34
N GLY A 468 11.01 9.91 10.50
CA GLY A 468 10.13 11.08 10.63
C GLY A 468 8.65 10.88 10.25
N SER A 469 8.22 9.70 9.77
CA SER A 469 6.85 9.54 9.25
C SER A 469 5.78 9.07 10.25
N GLY A 470 6.16 8.49 11.39
CA GLY A 470 5.24 7.89 12.37
C GLY A 470 4.39 6.70 11.84
N GLN A 471 4.60 6.29 10.59
CA GLN A 471 3.78 5.31 9.87
C GLN A 471 4.64 4.16 9.32
N ARG A 472 4.06 2.97 9.28
CA ARG A 472 4.61 1.79 8.60
C ARG A 472 3.87 1.56 7.28
N THR A 473 4.62 1.19 6.24
CA THR A 473 4.03 0.80 4.94
C THR A 473 3.95 -0.72 4.87
N LEU A 474 2.75 -1.25 4.70
CA LEU A 474 2.49 -2.66 4.46
C LEU A 474 2.18 -2.88 2.98
N ARG A 475 2.52 -4.06 2.46
CA ARG A 475 2.30 -4.42 1.06
C ARG A 475 1.83 -5.85 0.93
N LEU A 476 0.83 -6.05 0.06
CA LEU A 476 0.47 -7.35 -0.50
C LEU A 476 0.89 -7.40 -1.97
N GLU A 477 1.31 -8.57 -2.47
CA GLU A 477 1.52 -8.87 -3.90
C GLU A 477 1.03 -10.28 -4.25
N GLY A 478 0.21 -10.43 -5.29
CA GLY A 478 -0.26 -11.75 -5.77
C GLY A 478 -0.59 -11.74 -7.26
N ALA A 479 -0.52 -12.90 -7.91
CA ALA A 479 -0.90 -13.08 -9.32
C ALA A 479 -2.37 -13.49 -9.50
N ASP A 480 -2.90 -14.26 -8.55
CA ASP A 480 -4.30 -14.69 -8.54
C ASP A 480 -5.18 -13.60 -7.89
N ASN A 481 -6.22 -13.15 -8.61
CA ASN A 481 -7.06 -12.05 -8.15
C ASN A 481 -8.00 -12.45 -7.01
N ILE A 482 -8.45 -13.71 -6.97
CA ILE A 482 -9.35 -14.22 -5.93
C ILE A 482 -8.60 -14.32 -4.59
N ALA A 483 -7.49 -15.05 -4.54
CA ALA A 483 -6.68 -15.19 -3.33
C ALA A 483 -6.10 -13.85 -2.85
N PHE A 484 -5.70 -12.97 -3.77
CA PHE A 484 -5.26 -11.62 -3.40
C PHE A 484 -6.42 -10.77 -2.85
N GLY A 485 -7.64 -10.91 -3.38
CA GLY A 485 -8.83 -10.24 -2.87
C GLY A 485 -9.24 -10.68 -1.46
N GLU A 486 -9.22 -11.98 -1.20
CA GLU A 486 -9.41 -12.53 0.14
C GLU A 486 -8.36 -11.99 1.12
N ALA A 487 -7.09 -12.01 0.74
CA ALA A 487 -6.00 -11.51 1.58
C ALA A 487 -6.09 -10.00 1.84
N LYS A 488 -6.44 -9.22 0.81
CA LYS A 488 -6.71 -7.78 0.91
C LYS A 488 -7.84 -7.51 1.88
N LYS A 489 -8.99 -8.18 1.73
CA LYS A 489 -10.16 -8.00 2.59
C LYS A 489 -9.84 -8.28 4.06
N VAL A 490 -9.18 -9.40 4.37
CA VAL A 490 -8.79 -9.74 5.75
C VAL A 490 -7.83 -8.71 6.34
N LEU A 491 -6.84 -8.25 5.57
CA LEU A 491 -5.93 -7.20 6.04
C LEU A 491 -6.67 -5.86 6.25
N GLU A 492 -7.66 -5.54 5.42
CA GLU A 492 -8.48 -4.33 5.56
C GLU A 492 -9.40 -4.38 6.78
N GLU A 493 -9.97 -5.55 7.10
CA GLU A 493 -10.77 -5.75 8.32
C GLU A 493 -9.91 -5.57 9.59
N ILE A 494 -8.70 -6.16 9.62
CA ILE A 494 -7.73 -5.98 10.72
C ILE A 494 -7.31 -4.50 10.87
N LEU A 495 -7.07 -3.81 9.74
CA LEU A 495 -6.64 -2.41 9.73
C LEU A 495 -7.78 -1.39 9.89
N ALA A 496 -9.05 -1.81 9.75
CA ALA A 496 -10.22 -0.98 10.00
C ALA A 496 -10.55 -0.90 11.50
N GLY A 497 -10.19 -1.91 12.28
CA GLY A 497 -10.50 -2.01 13.70
C GLY A 497 -12.01 -2.14 13.97
N GLU A 498 -12.35 -2.31 15.24
CA GLU A 498 -13.72 -2.58 15.70
C GLU A 498 -14.27 -1.34 16.42
N VAL A 499 -15.49 -0.90 16.07
CA VAL A 499 -16.15 0.19 16.81
C VAL A 499 -16.69 -0.41 18.11
N ALA A 500 -16.36 0.22 19.24
CA ALA A 500 -16.77 -0.25 20.56
C ALA A 500 -18.28 -0.01 20.74
N MET A 501 -19.05 -1.06 21.04
CA MET A 501 -20.52 -1.00 21.15
C MET A 501 -21.05 -1.47 22.51
N THR A 502 -22.12 -0.85 22.99
CA THR A 502 -22.94 -1.33 24.12
C THR A 502 -24.41 -1.22 23.71
N ASP A 503 -25.18 -2.30 23.91
CA ASP A 503 -26.62 -2.38 23.57
C ASP A 503 -26.96 -1.91 22.13
N GLY A 504 -26.06 -2.20 21.19
CA GLY A 504 -26.20 -1.82 19.77
C GLY A 504 -25.87 -0.37 19.45
N LYS A 505 -25.48 0.45 20.42
CA LYS A 505 -25.05 1.85 20.24
C LYS A 505 -23.52 1.97 20.39
N PRO A 506 -22.86 2.89 19.65
CA PRO A 506 -21.45 3.20 19.86
C PRO A 506 -21.18 3.73 21.28
N ILE A 507 -20.10 3.26 21.91
CA ILE A 507 -19.67 3.72 23.23
C ILE A 507 -19.07 5.12 23.11
N TRP A 508 -19.63 6.08 23.85
CA TRP A 508 -19.13 7.44 23.96
C TRP A 508 -19.55 8.14 25.26
N THR A 509 -18.65 8.94 25.84
CA THR A 509 -18.96 9.94 26.87
C THR A 509 -18.25 11.27 26.56
N PRO A 510 -18.73 12.40 27.09
CA PRO A 510 -17.99 13.67 27.02
C PRO A 510 -16.58 13.58 27.60
N GLY A 511 -16.36 12.75 28.64
CA GLY A 511 -15.06 12.51 29.24
C GLY A 511 -14.03 11.99 28.23
N PHE A 512 -14.43 11.13 27.28
CA PHE A 512 -13.56 10.64 26.21
C PHE A 512 -13.16 11.73 25.19
N ALA A 513 -13.99 12.75 24.98
CA ALA A 513 -13.65 13.86 24.07
C ALA A 513 -12.47 14.69 24.61
N SER A 514 -12.42 14.84 25.94
CA SER A 514 -11.36 15.55 26.66
C SER A 514 -10.08 14.71 26.81
N ASN A 515 -8.97 15.36 27.18
CA ASN A 515 -7.75 14.68 27.64
C ASN A 515 -7.67 14.65 29.18
N GLY A 516 -8.82 14.46 29.86
CA GLY A 516 -8.93 14.42 31.32
C GLY A 516 -8.68 13.05 31.96
N GLU A 517 -9.14 12.86 33.19
CA GLU A 517 -8.95 11.61 33.95
C GLU A 517 -9.49 10.37 33.22
N THR A 518 -10.65 10.49 32.57
CA THR A 518 -11.29 9.42 31.79
C THR A 518 -10.43 9.00 30.59
N PHE A 519 -9.68 9.93 29.99
CA PHE A 519 -8.70 9.62 28.94
C PHE A 519 -7.47 8.89 29.50
N LEU A 520 -6.97 9.26 30.70
CA LEU A 520 -5.89 8.52 31.36
C LEU A 520 -6.32 7.10 31.75
N LYS A 521 -7.57 6.90 32.19
CA LYS A 521 -8.14 5.57 32.42
C LYS A 521 -8.26 4.77 31.11
N MET A 522 -8.71 5.40 30.02
CA MET A 522 -8.70 4.78 28.68
C MET A 522 -7.27 4.39 28.24
N LYS A 523 -6.25 5.20 28.52
CA LYS A 523 -4.84 4.87 28.26
C LYS A 523 -4.36 3.69 29.08
N SER A 524 -4.75 3.59 30.35
CA SER A 524 -4.47 2.41 31.18
C SER A 524 -5.11 1.13 30.62
N VAL A 525 -6.31 1.21 30.04
CA VAL A 525 -6.94 0.09 29.30
C VAL A 525 -6.18 -0.24 28.00
N GLU A 526 -5.71 0.78 27.26
CA GLU A 526 -4.86 0.62 26.06
C GLU A 526 -3.58 -0.17 26.38
N GLU A 527 -2.86 0.22 27.44
CA GLU A 527 -1.61 -0.40 27.88
C GLU A 527 -1.79 -1.79 28.51
N SER A 528 -2.75 -1.96 29.43
CA SER A 528 -2.92 -3.21 30.18
C SER A 528 -3.40 -4.38 29.33
N LEU A 529 -4.22 -4.11 28.31
CA LEU A 529 -4.70 -5.12 27.36
C LEU A 529 -3.82 -5.21 26.10
N GLY A 530 -2.83 -4.32 25.93
CA GLY A 530 -2.00 -4.26 24.72
C GLY A 530 -2.81 -4.04 23.44
N VAL A 531 -3.89 -3.26 23.54
CA VAL A 531 -4.73 -2.84 22.40
C VAL A 531 -4.28 -1.45 21.93
N ALA A 532 -4.82 -0.97 20.81
CA ALA A 532 -4.71 0.45 20.44
C ALA A 532 -6.12 1.05 20.37
N ILE A 533 -6.30 2.23 20.98
CA ILE A 533 -7.60 2.89 21.09
C ILE A 533 -7.55 4.22 20.33
N VAL A 534 -8.52 4.42 19.45
CA VAL A 534 -8.65 5.61 18.61
C VAL A 534 -10.02 6.22 18.84
N ARG A 535 -10.03 7.46 19.31
CA ARG A 535 -11.25 8.26 19.52
C ARG A 535 -11.64 8.94 18.21
N ASN A 536 -12.89 8.84 17.81
CA ASN A 536 -13.45 9.71 16.78
C ASN A 536 -14.39 10.72 17.45
N LYS A 537 -13.82 11.86 17.86
CA LYS A 537 -14.54 12.95 18.52
C LYS A 537 -15.70 13.46 17.65
N ARG A 538 -15.43 13.72 16.36
CA ARG A 538 -16.41 14.22 15.39
C ARG A 538 -17.65 13.32 15.25
N HIS A 539 -17.48 11.99 15.28
CA HIS A 539 -18.58 11.03 15.12
C HIS A 539 -19.09 10.45 16.45
N ALA A 540 -18.54 10.89 17.59
CA ALA A 540 -18.85 10.39 18.93
C ALA A 540 -18.78 8.85 19.04
N TYR A 541 -17.61 8.25 18.72
CA TYR A 541 -17.36 6.83 19.01
C TYR A 541 -15.89 6.52 19.29
N VAL A 542 -15.66 5.40 19.98
CA VAL A 542 -14.33 4.81 20.21
C VAL A 542 -14.12 3.60 19.29
N ARG A 543 -12.91 3.45 18.73
CA ARG A 543 -12.50 2.31 17.90
C ARG A 543 -11.28 1.60 18.52
N ILE A 544 -11.33 0.28 18.55
CA ILE A 544 -10.35 -0.61 19.18
C ILE A 544 -9.63 -1.44 18.12
N PHE A 545 -8.32 -1.59 18.26
CA PHE A 545 -7.46 -2.43 17.43
C PHE A 545 -6.70 -3.43 18.30
N GLY A 546 -6.42 -4.63 17.77
CA GLY A 546 -5.68 -5.69 18.46
C GLY A 546 -6.42 -7.02 18.48
N ASN A 547 -5.89 -7.98 19.23
CA ASN A 547 -6.42 -9.34 19.31
C ASN A 547 -7.91 -9.35 19.68
N ALA A 548 -8.73 -10.09 18.93
CA ALA A 548 -10.18 -10.18 19.15
C ALA A 548 -10.61 -10.41 20.61
N ALA A 549 -9.91 -11.28 21.36
CA ALA A 549 -10.21 -11.50 22.79
C ALA A 549 -9.97 -10.24 23.64
N HIS A 550 -8.90 -9.50 23.35
CA HIS A 550 -8.56 -8.26 24.05
C HIS A 550 -9.45 -7.10 23.59
N ARG A 551 -9.95 -7.09 22.34
CA ARG A 551 -10.94 -6.11 21.87
C ARG A 551 -12.25 -6.23 22.64
N VAL A 552 -12.74 -7.46 22.86
CA VAL A 552 -13.94 -7.72 23.69
C VAL A 552 -13.73 -7.26 25.13
N GLN A 553 -12.58 -7.56 25.73
CA GLN A 553 -12.25 -7.09 27.09
C GLN A 553 -12.17 -5.56 27.16
N ALA A 554 -11.49 -4.93 26.20
CA ALA A 554 -11.39 -3.47 26.12
C ALA A 554 -12.76 -2.82 25.92
N GLN A 555 -13.68 -3.44 25.17
CA GLN A 555 -15.04 -2.95 25.00
C GLN A 555 -15.84 -3.02 26.31
N VAL A 556 -15.68 -4.08 27.10
CA VAL A 556 -16.27 -4.17 28.45
C VAL A 556 -15.69 -3.08 29.36
N SER A 557 -14.36 -2.95 29.42
CA SER A 557 -13.70 -1.90 30.23
C SER A 557 -14.06 -0.48 29.75
N LEU A 558 -14.30 -0.26 28.46
CA LEU A 558 -14.75 1.04 27.94
C LEU A 558 -16.22 1.31 28.28
N ALA A 559 -17.08 0.29 28.32
CA ALA A 559 -18.47 0.42 28.78
C ALA A 559 -18.53 0.68 30.30
N GLU A 560 -17.70 -0.01 31.07
CA GLU A 560 -17.49 0.25 32.49
C GLU A 560 -16.95 1.67 32.71
N LEU A 561 -15.91 2.11 31.98
CA LEU A 561 -15.42 3.48 32.08
C LEU A 561 -16.48 4.50 31.66
N ALA A 562 -17.31 4.21 30.65
CA ALA A 562 -18.39 5.10 30.22
C ALA A 562 -19.54 5.22 31.25
N THR A 563 -19.76 4.18 32.07
CA THR A 563 -20.78 4.16 33.14
C THR A 563 -20.23 4.60 34.50
N GLN A 564 -18.93 4.43 34.72
CA GLN A 564 -18.17 4.92 35.88
C GLN A 564 -17.58 6.32 35.66
N ASP A 565 -17.90 6.99 34.53
CA ASP A 565 -17.49 8.37 34.23
C ASP A 565 -18.25 9.34 35.14
N GLN A 566 -17.94 9.28 36.44
CA GLN A 566 -18.32 10.23 37.47
C GLN A 566 -17.41 11.47 37.44
N SER A 567 -16.83 11.80 36.27
CA SER A 567 -16.72 13.21 35.93
C SER A 567 -18.15 13.71 35.78
N THR A 568 -18.75 14.11 36.90
CA THR A 568 -20.12 14.62 36.94
C THR A 568 -20.15 15.82 36.04
N THR A 569 -20.57 15.60 34.79
CA THR A 569 -20.77 16.64 33.81
C THR A 569 -22.06 17.30 34.22
N HIS A 570 -21.95 18.19 35.21
CA HIS A 570 -23.10 18.87 35.75
C HIS A 570 -23.63 19.79 34.65
N ILE A 571 -24.90 19.61 34.33
CA ILE A 571 -25.59 20.36 33.29
C ILE A 571 -26.18 21.59 33.95
N VAL A 572 -25.73 22.77 33.55
CA VAL A 572 -26.47 24.00 33.79
C VAL A 572 -27.40 24.20 32.60
N ASP A 573 -28.68 23.87 32.79
CA ASP A 573 -29.76 24.25 31.88
C ASP A 573 -29.93 25.77 31.93
N LEU A 574 -29.92 26.44 30.76
CA LEU A 574 -29.96 27.90 30.68
C LEU A 574 -31.36 28.38 30.31
N SER A 575 -31.92 29.31 31.11
CA SER A 575 -33.06 30.12 30.67
C SER A 575 -32.68 30.96 29.43
N ASP A 576 -33.66 31.42 28.65
CA ASP A 576 -33.42 32.16 27.40
C ASP A 576 -32.49 33.38 27.60
N GLU A 577 -32.64 34.08 28.73
CA GLU A 577 -31.78 35.19 29.13
C GLU A 577 -30.33 34.75 29.46
N GLN A 578 -30.16 33.62 30.15
CA GLN A 578 -28.84 33.06 30.49
C GLN A 578 -28.14 32.52 29.24
N PHE A 579 -28.89 31.92 28.32
CA PHE A 579 -28.37 31.46 27.03
C PHE A 579 -27.91 32.64 26.17
N ALA A 580 -28.73 33.70 26.06
CA ALA A 580 -28.37 34.91 25.32
C ALA A 580 -27.19 35.66 25.96
N TRP A 581 -27.06 35.67 27.29
CA TRP A 581 -25.87 36.17 28.00
C TRP A 581 -24.62 35.34 27.67
N ALA A 582 -24.72 34.00 27.72
CA ALA A 582 -23.60 33.10 27.44
C ALA A 582 -23.06 33.29 26.01
N GLN A 583 -23.96 33.42 25.03
CA GLN A 583 -23.62 33.71 23.63
C GLN A 583 -22.99 35.10 23.42
N ARG A 584 -23.45 36.13 24.15
CA ARG A 584 -22.91 37.51 24.05
C ARG A 584 -21.60 37.75 24.81
N GLY A 585 -20.92 36.68 25.25
CA GLY A 585 -19.60 36.73 25.87
C GLY A 585 -19.54 36.20 27.30
N GLY A 586 -20.68 35.96 27.96
CA GLY A 586 -20.72 35.40 29.32
C GLY A 586 -20.01 34.06 29.48
N PHE A 587 -20.02 33.22 28.43
CA PHE A 587 -19.26 31.97 28.45
C PHE A 587 -17.73 32.17 28.46
N ILE A 588 -17.22 33.30 27.96
CA ILE A 588 -15.78 33.62 28.01
C ILE A 588 -15.35 33.88 29.47
N GLU A 589 -16.22 34.47 30.28
CA GLU A 589 -15.99 34.74 31.70
C GLU A 589 -16.02 33.46 32.56
N LEU A 590 -16.98 32.57 32.29
CA LEU A 590 -16.98 31.19 32.81
C LEU A 590 -15.67 30.46 32.45
N LYS A 591 -15.24 30.51 31.19
CA LYS A 591 -14.02 29.86 30.71
C LYS A 591 -12.74 30.49 31.28
N LYS A 592 -12.75 31.79 31.59
CA LYS A 592 -11.65 32.48 32.29
C LYS A 592 -11.51 32.02 33.74
N THR A 593 -12.62 31.67 34.38
CA THR A 593 -12.67 31.31 35.82
C THR A 593 -12.49 29.80 36.05
N LEU A 594 -13.15 28.97 35.25
CA LEU A 594 -13.14 27.50 35.37
C LEU A 594 -12.18 26.82 34.39
N GLY A 595 -11.56 27.58 33.47
CA GLY A 595 -10.55 27.09 32.54
C GLY A 595 -11.10 26.06 31.56
N ARG A 596 -10.42 24.91 31.46
CA ARG A 596 -10.81 23.79 30.57
C ARG A 596 -11.94 22.91 31.14
N LYS A 597 -12.49 23.24 32.32
CA LYS A 597 -13.56 22.48 32.99
C LYS A 597 -14.98 22.84 32.53
N VAL A 598 -15.13 23.74 31.57
CA VAL A 598 -16.45 24.13 31.04
C VAL A 598 -16.47 24.06 29.52
N ALA A 599 -17.53 23.47 28.99
CA ALA A 599 -17.87 23.46 27.58
C ALA A 599 -19.27 24.04 27.39
N PHE A 600 -19.44 24.86 26.36
CA PHE A 600 -20.74 25.39 25.98
C PHE A 600 -21.35 24.46 24.93
N ASP A 601 -22.50 23.85 25.28
CA ASP A 601 -23.34 23.12 24.35
C ASP A 601 -24.41 24.09 23.83
N SER A 602 -24.06 24.76 22.73
CA SER A 602 -24.92 25.68 22.00
C SER A 602 -26.10 25.00 21.32
N ILE A 603 -26.04 23.67 21.13
CA ILE A 603 -27.09 22.87 20.50
C ILE A 603 -28.16 22.51 21.54
N SER A 604 -27.74 22.03 22.72
CA SER A 604 -28.66 21.63 23.80
C SER A 604 -28.99 22.77 24.78
N ARG A 605 -28.59 24.01 24.48
CA ARG A 605 -28.79 25.23 25.31
C ARG A 605 -28.23 25.11 26.74
N ARG A 606 -27.05 24.51 26.89
CA ARG A 606 -26.47 24.07 28.17
C ARG A 606 -25.02 24.47 28.35
N ILE A 607 -24.59 24.61 29.61
CA ILE A 607 -23.17 24.58 29.97
C ILE A 607 -22.86 23.24 30.65
N LEU A 608 -21.88 22.53 30.08
CA LEU A 608 -21.36 21.27 30.56
C LEU A 608 -20.17 21.57 31.49
N VAL A 609 -20.32 21.33 32.79
CA VAL A 609 -19.27 21.55 33.78
C VAL A 609 -18.59 20.23 34.13
N THR A 610 -17.37 20.01 33.64
CA THR A 610 -16.55 18.83 33.91
C THR A 610 -15.65 19.08 35.13
N GLY A 611 -16.22 18.88 36.31
CA GLY A 611 -15.55 19.09 37.59
C GLY A 611 -16.29 18.46 38.76
N GLY A 612 -15.85 18.75 39.99
CA GLY A 612 -16.60 18.34 41.19
C GLY A 612 -17.71 19.33 41.53
N GLU A 613 -18.53 18.99 42.53
CA GLU A 613 -19.66 19.84 43.00
C GLU A 613 -19.27 21.33 43.21
N LYS A 614 -18.05 21.60 43.68
CA LYS A 614 -17.55 22.98 43.86
C LYS A 614 -17.39 23.76 42.54
N ASP A 615 -16.98 23.08 41.47
CA ASP A 615 -16.86 23.67 40.14
C ASP A 615 -18.26 23.95 39.54
N TYR A 616 -19.23 23.06 39.79
CA TYR A 616 -20.63 23.23 39.38
C TYR A 616 -21.33 24.39 40.10
N GLN A 617 -21.22 24.45 41.44
CA GLN A 617 -21.79 25.55 42.23
C GLN A 617 -21.17 26.90 41.85
N LEU A 618 -19.88 26.93 41.47
CA LEU A 618 -19.23 28.14 40.96
C LEU A 618 -19.74 28.52 39.55
N ALA A 619 -19.99 27.54 38.68
CA ALA A 619 -20.58 27.79 37.36
C ALA A 619 -22.02 28.33 37.46
N LEU A 620 -22.86 27.72 38.32
CA LEU A 620 -24.20 28.21 38.66
C LEU A 620 -24.15 29.65 39.16
N ALA A 621 -23.29 29.95 40.14
CA ALA A 621 -23.16 31.30 40.70
C ALA A 621 -22.82 32.36 39.62
N ILE A 622 -21.97 32.04 38.64
CA ILE A 622 -21.63 32.98 37.55
C ILE A 622 -22.82 33.13 36.56
N VAL A 623 -23.54 32.05 36.28
CA VAL A 623 -24.71 32.03 35.39
C VAL A 623 -25.94 32.73 36.00
N ASP A 624 -26.11 32.67 37.32
CA ASP A 624 -27.19 33.32 38.06
C ASP A 624 -26.87 34.78 38.40
N ALA A 625 -25.59 35.15 38.56
CA ALA A 625 -25.17 36.49 38.95
C ALA A 625 -25.43 37.59 37.89
N LYS A 626 -25.79 37.22 36.64
CA LYS A 626 -26.24 38.09 35.52
C LYS A 626 -25.93 39.60 35.72
N GLU A 627 -24.65 39.99 35.69
CA GLU A 627 -24.35 41.43 35.69
C GLU A 627 -24.88 42.05 34.40
N GLU A 628 -25.74 43.07 34.54
CA GLU A 628 -26.53 43.65 33.46
C GLU A 628 -25.65 44.36 32.41
N VAL A 629 -25.24 43.63 31.37
CA VAL A 629 -24.76 44.25 30.12
C VAL A 629 -25.93 44.49 29.18
N GLY A 630 -26.63 45.60 29.43
CA GLY A 630 -27.35 46.39 28.42
C GLY A 630 -28.49 45.71 27.65
N THR A 631 -29.71 45.82 28.19
CA THR A 631 -30.95 45.50 27.47
C THR A 631 -31.13 46.34 26.21
N THR A 632 -31.33 45.68 25.06
CA THR A 632 -32.06 46.26 23.91
C THR A 632 -33.10 45.26 23.39
N ALA A 633 -34.35 45.68 23.46
CA ALA A 633 -35.57 45.19 22.79
C ALA A 633 -35.79 43.66 22.63
N ALA A 634 -36.91 43.18 23.18
CA ALA A 634 -37.48 41.89 22.78
C ALA A 634 -37.82 41.90 21.28
N GLY A 635 -37.25 40.96 20.53
CA GLY A 635 -37.59 40.70 19.13
C GLY A 635 -38.85 39.84 19.02
N GLU A 636 -39.57 40.01 17.92
CA GLU A 636 -40.75 39.22 17.56
C GLU A 636 -40.38 37.74 17.40
N ALA A 637 -41.24 36.81 17.85
CA ALA A 637 -40.95 35.38 17.78
C ALA A 637 -40.88 34.91 16.31
N GLU A 638 -39.68 34.55 15.85
CA GLU A 638 -39.45 34.16 14.45
C GLU A 638 -40.12 32.81 14.14
N THR A 639 -41.04 32.81 13.16
CA THR A 639 -41.75 31.59 12.75
C THR A 639 -40.90 30.71 11.83
N CYS A 640 -40.89 29.40 12.05
CA CYS A 640 -40.15 28.45 11.22
C CYS A 640 -40.67 28.38 9.79
N CYS A 641 -39.77 28.47 8.80
CA CYS A 641 -40.11 28.49 7.38
C CYS A 641 -40.70 27.17 6.82
N ILE A 642 -40.65 26.06 7.60
CA ILE A 642 -41.08 24.73 7.15
C ILE A 642 -42.42 24.32 7.78
N CYS A 643 -42.56 24.43 9.10
CA CYS A 643 -43.78 24.04 9.82
C CYS A 643 -44.72 25.22 10.08
N TRP A 644 -44.27 26.46 9.85
CA TRP A 644 -45.04 27.70 10.05
C TRP A 644 -45.57 27.91 11.47
N THR A 645 -44.94 27.26 12.45
CA THR A 645 -45.13 27.50 13.89
C THR A 645 -44.05 28.44 14.42
N GLU A 646 -44.17 28.84 15.69
CA GLU A 646 -43.03 29.31 16.49
C GLU A 646 -41.87 28.30 16.36
N ALA A 647 -40.64 28.81 16.20
CA ALA A 647 -39.48 27.99 15.92
C ALA A 647 -38.90 27.38 17.21
N GLU A 648 -39.06 26.05 17.38
CA GLU A 648 -38.41 25.27 18.44
C GLU A 648 -36.92 25.13 18.14
N ASP A 649 -36.05 25.62 19.04
CA ASP A 649 -34.61 25.77 18.84
C ASP A 649 -34.28 26.49 17.52
N PRO A 650 -34.54 27.82 17.45
CA PRO A 650 -34.45 28.59 16.23
C PRO A 650 -33.01 28.72 15.74
N LEU A 651 -32.76 28.28 14.52
CA LEU A 651 -31.54 28.58 13.77
C LEU A 651 -31.85 29.46 12.58
N GLN A 652 -30.96 30.42 12.31
CA GLN A 652 -31.12 31.40 11.24
C GLN A 652 -29.98 31.23 10.22
N THR A 653 -30.37 31.00 8.97
CA THR A 653 -29.43 30.88 7.83
C THR A 653 -28.90 32.26 7.41
N SER A 654 -27.81 32.33 6.63
CA SER A 654 -27.23 33.61 6.15
C SER A 654 -28.19 34.50 5.34
N CYS A 655 -29.24 33.93 4.72
CA CYS A 655 -30.34 34.68 4.10
C CYS A 655 -31.41 35.18 5.08
N LYS A 656 -31.19 35.02 6.39
CA LYS A 656 -32.04 35.44 7.52
C LYS A 656 -33.34 34.65 7.69
N HIS A 657 -33.47 33.50 7.05
CA HIS A 657 -34.62 32.61 7.23
C HIS A 657 -34.41 31.65 8.38
N THR A 658 -35.46 31.52 9.21
CA THR A 658 -35.42 30.83 10.49
C THR A 658 -36.13 29.47 10.42
N TYR A 659 -35.58 28.48 11.12
CA TYR A 659 -36.03 27.10 11.14
C TYR A 659 -36.00 26.54 12.56
N CYS A 660 -36.89 25.58 12.87
CA CYS A 660 -36.64 24.66 13.99
C CYS A 660 -35.47 23.74 13.65
N ALA A 661 -34.64 23.37 14.63
CA ALA A 661 -33.49 22.49 14.43
C ALA A 661 -33.84 21.16 13.73
N ASP A 662 -34.85 20.43 14.22
CA ASP A 662 -35.33 19.18 13.62
C ASP A 662 -35.95 19.38 12.23
N CYS A 663 -36.65 20.50 11.99
CA CYS A 663 -37.18 20.84 10.68
C CYS A 663 -36.06 21.07 9.66
N PHE A 664 -34.99 21.76 10.06
CA PHE A 664 -33.81 21.97 9.22
C PHE A 664 -33.03 20.68 8.94
N GLU A 665 -32.84 19.81 9.95
CA GLU A 665 -32.21 18.50 9.74
C GLU A 665 -33.01 17.64 8.75
N ARG A 666 -34.32 17.55 8.95
CA ARG A 666 -35.23 16.83 8.05
C ARG A 666 -35.25 17.43 6.65
N PHE A 667 -35.18 18.75 6.52
CA PHE A 667 -35.07 19.43 5.23
C PHE A 667 -33.76 19.09 4.51
N CYS A 668 -32.62 19.17 5.19
CA CYS A 668 -31.32 18.82 4.62
C CYS A 668 -31.27 17.35 4.18
N PHE A 669 -31.97 16.45 4.90
CA PHE A 669 -32.14 15.05 4.50
C PHE A 669 -33.13 14.86 3.33
N ALA A 670 -34.22 15.64 3.29
CA ALA A 670 -35.29 15.54 2.31
C ALA A 670 -35.05 16.30 0.99
N GLY A 671 -33.98 17.11 0.89
CA GLY A 671 -33.61 17.95 -0.27
C GLY A 671 -33.31 17.23 -1.60
N ARG A 672 -33.75 15.97 -1.76
CA ARG A 672 -33.54 15.10 -2.93
C ARG A 672 -34.47 15.42 -4.12
N ILE A 673 -35.48 16.28 -3.96
CA ILE A 673 -36.77 16.10 -4.68
C ILE A 673 -37.02 17.00 -5.91
N SER A 674 -36.38 18.16 -6.11
CA SER A 674 -36.83 19.10 -7.17
C SER A 674 -35.79 19.72 -8.13
N SER A 675 -34.48 19.69 -7.85
CA SER A 675 -33.48 20.42 -8.66
C SER A 675 -32.71 19.56 -9.68
N SER A 676 -32.18 20.21 -10.73
CA SER A 676 -31.25 19.64 -11.73
C SER A 676 -29.91 19.22 -11.13
N ASP A 677 -29.53 19.87 -10.03
CA ASP A 677 -28.27 19.70 -9.32
C ASP A 677 -28.57 19.53 -7.83
N PHE A 678 -27.87 18.62 -7.15
CA PHE A 678 -28.03 18.47 -5.70
C PHE A 678 -27.40 19.69 -5.03
N THR A 679 -28.26 20.59 -4.53
CA THR A 679 -27.84 21.83 -3.86
C THR A 679 -28.91 22.18 -2.84
N LEU A 680 -28.58 22.08 -1.57
CA LEU A 680 -29.43 22.54 -0.47
C LEU A 680 -29.54 24.05 -0.52
N ARG A 681 -30.74 24.52 -0.89
CA ARG A 681 -31.10 25.94 -0.95
C ARG A 681 -32.11 26.23 0.15
N CYS A 682 -32.05 27.42 0.72
CA CYS A 682 -33.01 27.91 1.68
C CYS A 682 -34.46 27.74 1.17
N ALA A 683 -35.28 27.05 1.96
CA ALA A 683 -36.72 26.89 1.76
C ALA A 683 -37.56 28.11 2.22
N GLY A 684 -36.90 29.20 2.64
CA GLY A 684 -37.53 30.47 3.00
C GLY A 684 -38.34 31.08 1.85
N ASP A 685 -39.20 32.04 2.19
CA ASP A 685 -40.13 32.71 1.27
C ASP A 685 -40.97 31.72 0.45
N SER A 686 -41.57 30.74 1.14
CA SER A 686 -42.33 29.63 0.53
C SER A 686 -41.56 28.85 -0.54
N GLY A 687 -40.24 28.70 -0.36
CA GLY A 687 -39.33 28.02 -1.29
C GLY A 687 -38.75 28.91 -2.40
N THR A 688 -38.95 30.23 -2.36
CA THR A 688 -38.44 31.15 -3.39
C THR A 688 -37.10 31.80 -3.06
N CYS A 689 -36.64 31.78 -1.80
CA CYS A 689 -35.36 32.37 -1.39
C CYS A 689 -34.18 31.87 -2.24
N SER A 690 -34.08 30.55 -2.44
CA SER A 690 -33.13 29.88 -3.37
C SER A 690 -31.62 30.06 -3.08
N VAL A 691 -31.23 30.82 -2.06
CA VAL A 691 -29.86 30.98 -1.57
C VAL A 691 -29.30 29.63 -1.10
N SER A 692 -28.08 29.27 -1.48
CA SER A 692 -27.43 28.03 -1.03
C SER A 692 -27.08 28.11 0.47
N VAL A 693 -27.44 27.08 1.23
CA VAL A 693 -27.04 26.95 2.64
C VAL A 693 -25.53 26.72 2.70
N THR A 694 -24.78 27.51 3.47
CA THR A 694 -23.31 27.42 3.45
C THR A 694 -22.80 26.11 4.07
N LEU A 695 -21.61 25.65 3.68
CA LEU A 695 -21.00 24.47 4.30
C LEU A 695 -20.73 24.66 5.80
N SER A 696 -20.47 25.90 6.25
CA SER A 696 -20.34 26.24 7.66
C SER A 696 -21.67 26.12 8.41
N GLU A 697 -22.77 26.64 7.87
CA GLU A 697 -24.12 26.46 8.43
C GLU A 697 -24.50 24.97 8.53
N LEU A 698 -24.21 24.19 7.49
CA LEU A 698 -24.45 22.75 7.50
C LEU A 698 -23.58 22.01 8.54
N GLN A 699 -22.38 22.50 8.84
CA GLN A 699 -21.51 21.93 9.87
C GLN A 699 -21.91 22.37 11.30
N GLU A 700 -22.42 23.59 11.46
CA GLU A 700 -22.84 24.14 12.75
C GLU A 700 -24.19 23.59 13.20
N HIS A 701 -25.13 23.39 12.27
CA HIS A 701 -26.52 23.06 12.58
C HIS A 701 -26.93 21.59 12.33
N LEU A 702 -26.09 20.77 11.70
CA LEU A 702 -26.38 19.34 11.52
C LEU A 702 -25.50 18.46 12.41
N PRO A 703 -26.05 17.38 13.01
CA PRO A 703 -25.24 16.33 13.60
C PRO A 703 -24.23 15.78 12.59
N SER A 704 -22.97 15.55 12.99
CA SER A 704 -21.89 15.09 12.11
C SER A 704 -22.26 13.88 11.23
N GLN A 705 -23.05 12.95 11.78
CA GLN A 705 -23.51 11.78 11.03
C GLN A 705 -24.51 12.14 9.91
N THR A 706 -25.38 13.13 10.15
CA THR A 706 -26.32 13.63 9.13
C THR A 706 -25.60 14.49 8.10
N LEU A 707 -24.64 15.34 8.48
CA LEU A 707 -23.78 16.06 7.53
C LEU A 707 -23.09 15.11 6.55
N GLU A 708 -22.32 14.12 7.05
CA GLU A 708 -21.60 13.17 6.17
C GLU A 708 -22.56 12.33 5.29
N ARG A 709 -23.78 12.05 5.80
CA ARG A 709 -24.84 11.40 5.01
C ARG A 709 -25.34 12.31 3.88
N VAL A 710 -25.58 13.60 4.15
CA VAL A 710 -25.95 14.60 3.13
C VAL A 710 -24.86 14.75 2.06
N LEU A 711 -23.59 14.87 2.46
CA LEU A 711 -22.45 14.91 1.52
C LEU A 711 -22.38 13.65 0.64
N LYS A 712 -22.59 12.47 1.23
CA LYS A 712 -22.58 11.19 0.50
C LYS A 712 -23.77 11.03 -0.46
N GLU A 713 -24.98 11.46 -0.07
CA GLU A 713 -26.15 11.48 -0.96
C GLU A 713 -25.96 12.47 -2.11
N SER A 714 -25.43 13.67 -1.84
CA SER A 714 -25.05 14.66 -2.86
C SER A 714 -24.14 14.05 -3.93
N PHE A 715 -23.08 13.38 -3.50
CA PHE A 715 -22.16 12.69 -4.40
C PHE A 715 -22.82 11.54 -5.18
N THR A 716 -23.73 10.80 -4.56
CA THR A 716 -24.48 9.72 -5.22
C THR A 716 -25.40 10.26 -6.33
N VAL A 717 -26.02 11.42 -6.10
CA VAL A 717 -26.81 12.14 -7.12
C VAL A 717 -25.90 12.75 -8.20
N TYR A 718 -24.72 13.27 -7.84
CA TYR A 718 -23.75 13.82 -8.78
C TYR A 718 -23.25 12.77 -9.80
N VAL A 719 -22.94 11.56 -9.35
CA VAL A 719 -22.47 10.43 -10.17
C VAL A 719 -23.60 9.89 -11.05
N SER A 720 -24.77 9.61 -10.47
CA SER A 720 -25.90 9.03 -11.21
C SER A 720 -26.44 9.93 -12.33
N ARG A 721 -26.22 11.25 -12.25
CA ARG A 721 -26.53 12.22 -13.32
C ARG A 721 -25.47 12.34 -14.42
N ARG A 722 -24.32 11.66 -14.30
CA ARG A 722 -23.18 11.72 -15.23
C ARG A 722 -22.69 10.34 -15.71
N PRO A 723 -23.59 9.47 -16.25
CA PRO A 723 -23.23 8.11 -16.68
C PRO A 723 -22.22 8.06 -17.85
N GLU A 724 -22.12 9.13 -18.64
CA GLU A 724 -21.13 9.30 -19.70
C GLU A 724 -19.71 9.56 -19.17
N THR A 725 -19.59 10.08 -17.95
CA THR A 725 -18.32 10.38 -17.28
C THR A 725 -17.94 9.31 -16.25
N PHE A 726 -18.90 8.87 -15.44
CA PHE A 726 -18.69 7.96 -14.31
C PHE A 726 -19.61 6.75 -14.38
N GLN A 727 -19.06 5.57 -14.09
CA GLN A 727 -19.81 4.33 -13.94
C GLN A 727 -19.49 3.66 -12.61
N TYR A 728 -20.48 2.99 -12.02
CA TYR A 728 -20.26 2.13 -10.85
C TYR A 728 -19.63 0.80 -11.30
N CYS A 729 -18.97 0.10 -10.38
CA CYS A 729 -18.52 -1.27 -10.62
C CYS A 729 -19.74 -2.19 -10.80
N PRO A 730 -19.79 -3.07 -11.83
CA PRO A 730 -20.94 -3.94 -12.08
C PRO A 730 -21.03 -5.11 -11.09
N THR A 731 -20.02 -5.31 -10.25
CA THR A 731 -20.03 -6.31 -9.19
C THR A 731 -21.05 -5.93 -8.11
N PRO A 732 -21.96 -6.84 -7.71
CA PRO A 732 -22.90 -6.59 -6.62
C PRO A 732 -22.22 -6.03 -5.35
N ASP A 733 -22.91 -5.13 -4.66
CA ASP A 733 -22.47 -4.41 -3.45
C ASP A 733 -21.17 -3.58 -3.60
N CYS A 734 -20.63 -3.47 -4.82
CA CYS A 734 -19.42 -2.73 -5.10
C CYS A 734 -19.69 -1.28 -5.47
N SER A 735 -19.85 -0.43 -4.45
CA SER A 735 -20.04 1.02 -4.59
C SER A 735 -18.91 1.80 -5.30
N GLN A 736 -17.79 1.15 -5.66
CA GLN A 736 -16.65 1.80 -6.32
C GLN A 736 -17.05 2.37 -7.68
N ILE A 737 -16.57 3.57 -8.01
CA ILE A 737 -16.76 4.17 -9.35
C ILE A 737 -15.46 4.21 -10.17
N TYR A 738 -15.59 4.38 -11.48
CA TYR A 738 -14.49 4.55 -12.43
C TYR A 738 -14.92 5.45 -13.60
N ARG A 739 -13.95 5.97 -14.39
CA ARG A 739 -14.27 6.77 -15.58
C ARG A 739 -14.75 5.88 -16.73
N HIS A 740 -15.91 6.23 -17.30
CA HIS A 740 -16.31 5.71 -18.61
C HIS A 740 -15.31 6.19 -19.69
N SER A 741 -15.09 5.37 -20.72
CA SER A 741 -14.16 5.70 -21.81
C SER A 741 -14.58 5.01 -23.10
N ASP A 742 -14.83 5.82 -24.14
CA ASP A 742 -15.12 5.32 -25.49
C ASP A 742 -13.97 4.47 -26.05
N THR A 743 -12.73 4.74 -25.61
CA THR A 743 -11.60 3.84 -25.83
C THR A 743 -11.65 2.68 -24.85
N ALA A 744 -12.11 1.51 -25.33
CA ALA A 744 -12.23 0.30 -24.55
C ALA A 744 -10.89 -0.11 -23.90
N SER A 745 -10.79 0.05 -22.58
CA SER A 745 -9.62 -0.33 -21.78
C SER A 745 -10.04 -1.22 -20.61
N ALA A 746 -9.10 -2.00 -20.09
CA ALA A 746 -9.32 -2.84 -18.91
C ALA A 746 -9.04 -2.04 -17.64
N PHE A 747 -10.01 -2.03 -16.72
CA PHE A 747 -9.92 -1.44 -15.38
C PHE A 747 -10.16 -2.53 -14.33
N THR A 748 -9.21 -2.73 -13.41
CA THR A 748 -9.44 -3.52 -12.19
C THR A 748 -10.05 -2.62 -11.12
N CYS A 749 -11.23 -2.99 -10.63
CA CYS A 749 -11.84 -2.34 -9.48
C CYS A 749 -10.94 -2.47 -8.23
N PRO A 750 -10.44 -1.39 -7.60
CA PRO A 750 -9.58 -1.48 -6.41
C PRO A 750 -10.32 -2.02 -5.18
N LYS A 751 -11.66 -1.98 -5.15
CA LYS A 751 -12.47 -2.51 -4.04
C LYS A 751 -12.63 -4.03 -4.11
N CYS A 752 -13.14 -4.57 -5.24
CA CYS A 752 -13.48 -6.00 -5.39
C CYS A 752 -12.62 -6.79 -6.41
N LEU A 753 -11.69 -6.14 -7.11
CA LEU A 753 -10.75 -6.74 -8.07
C LEU A 753 -11.36 -7.40 -9.31
N SER A 754 -12.64 -7.12 -9.60
CA SER A 754 -13.21 -7.45 -10.90
C SER A 754 -12.54 -6.61 -11.99
N VAL A 755 -12.21 -7.26 -13.11
CA VAL A 755 -11.71 -6.59 -14.31
C VAL A 755 -12.91 -6.25 -15.19
N VAL A 756 -13.11 -4.96 -15.45
CA VAL A 756 -14.24 -4.41 -16.19
C VAL A 756 -13.70 -3.68 -17.41
N CYS A 757 -14.37 -3.80 -18.55
CA CYS A 757 -14.09 -2.95 -19.69
C CYS A 757 -14.74 -1.57 -19.51
N THR A 758 -13.94 -0.51 -19.65
CA THR A 758 -14.39 0.88 -19.44
C THR A 758 -15.38 1.40 -20.49
N GLY A 759 -15.46 0.76 -21.66
CA GLY A 759 -16.36 1.16 -22.75
C GLY A 759 -17.65 0.35 -22.85
N CYS A 760 -17.65 -0.96 -22.50
CA CYS A 760 -18.88 -1.78 -22.53
C CYS A 760 -19.43 -2.14 -21.15
N HIS A 761 -18.76 -1.71 -20.07
CA HIS A 761 -19.15 -1.93 -18.67
C HIS A 761 -19.35 -3.41 -18.28
N ASP A 762 -18.68 -4.34 -18.98
CA ASP A 762 -18.78 -5.79 -18.74
C ASP A 762 -17.38 -6.43 -18.58
N SER A 763 -17.32 -7.64 -18.03
CA SER A 763 -16.08 -8.36 -17.81
C SER A 763 -15.74 -9.26 -18.99
N HIS A 764 -14.74 -8.87 -19.78
CA HIS A 764 -14.15 -9.70 -20.81
C HIS A 764 -12.62 -9.56 -20.85
N GLN A 765 -11.93 -10.68 -21.02
CA GLN A 765 -10.48 -10.75 -21.20
C GLN A 765 -10.16 -11.25 -22.61
N GLY A 766 -9.14 -10.66 -23.24
CA GLY A 766 -8.59 -11.09 -24.54
C GLY A 766 -9.51 -10.93 -25.77
N ARG A 767 -10.74 -10.44 -25.58
CA ARG A 767 -11.76 -10.20 -26.62
C ARG A 767 -12.09 -8.71 -26.71
N THR A 768 -12.48 -8.25 -27.89
CA THR A 768 -13.06 -6.93 -28.13
C THR A 768 -14.49 -6.84 -27.57
N CYS A 769 -14.98 -5.63 -27.33
CA CYS A 769 -16.36 -5.42 -26.87
C CYS A 769 -17.41 -5.91 -27.88
N ALA A 770 -17.09 -5.90 -29.18
CA ALA A 770 -17.95 -6.42 -30.23
C ALA A 770 -18.09 -7.94 -30.13
N GLU A 771 -16.98 -8.68 -30.08
CA GLU A 771 -16.98 -10.13 -29.94
C GLU A 771 -17.72 -10.58 -28.66
N HIS A 772 -17.49 -9.90 -27.54
CA HIS A 772 -18.18 -10.19 -26.28
C HIS A 772 -19.69 -9.95 -26.36
N LYS A 773 -20.12 -8.88 -27.04
CA LYS A 773 -21.54 -8.58 -27.26
C LYS A 773 -22.22 -9.59 -28.20
N ASP A 774 -21.52 -10.02 -29.24
CA ASP A 774 -22.03 -11.02 -30.21
C ASP A 774 -22.08 -12.43 -29.59
N GLU A 775 -21.16 -12.76 -28.68
CA GLU A 775 -21.20 -14.00 -27.90
C GLU A 775 -22.34 -13.99 -26.87
N LYS A 776 -22.47 -12.90 -26.09
CA LYS A 776 -23.51 -12.74 -25.06
C LYS A 776 -24.93 -12.65 -25.63
N SER A 777 -25.09 -12.16 -26.86
CA SER A 777 -26.37 -12.18 -27.60
C SER A 777 -26.64 -13.49 -28.33
N GLY A 778 -25.69 -14.45 -28.32
CA GLY A 778 -25.81 -15.71 -29.06
C GLY A 778 -25.66 -15.57 -30.58
N GLY A 779 -25.25 -14.41 -31.09
CA GLY A 779 -25.12 -14.12 -32.52
C GLY A 779 -24.20 -15.09 -33.27
N TYR A 780 -23.06 -15.45 -32.67
CA TYR A 780 -22.17 -16.48 -33.24
C TYR A 780 -22.81 -17.88 -33.29
N ALA A 781 -23.58 -18.25 -32.26
CA ALA A 781 -24.29 -19.53 -32.23
C ALA A 781 -25.43 -19.56 -33.26
N ALA A 782 -26.21 -18.49 -33.35
CA ALA A 782 -27.28 -18.33 -34.34
C ALA A 782 -26.73 -18.30 -35.77
N LEU A 783 -25.58 -17.65 -36.01
CA LEU A 783 -24.92 -17.66 -37.31
C LEU A 783 -24.35 -19.04 -37.66
N ALA A 784 -23.75 -19.75 -36.71
CA ALA A 784 -23.26 -21.11 -36.91
C ALA A 784 -24.40 -22.11 -37.19
N GLU A 785 -25.52 -21.97 -36.48
CA GLU A 785 -26.73 -22.76 -36.72
C GLU A 785 -27.38 -22.42 -38.07
N ALA A 786 -27.45 -21.14 -38.43
CA ALA A 786 -27.93 -20.71 -39.75
C ALA A 786 -27.03 -21.25 -40.88
N LYS A 787 -25.70 -21.18 -40.75
CA LYS A 787 -24.75 -21.77 -41.70
C LYS A 787 -24.97 -23.28 -41.84
N LYS A 788 -25.06 -24.01 -40.72
CA LYS A 788 -25.31 -25.46 -40.70
C LYS A 788 -26.66 -25.82 -41.35
N ARG A 789 -27.72 -25.07 -41.06
CA ARG A 789 -29.06 -25.27 -41.62
C ARG A 789 -29.13 -25.01 -43.13
N LEU A 790 -28.35 -24.05 -43.62
CA LEU A 790 -28.29 -23.66 -45.04
C LEU A 790 -27.16 -24.36 -45.81
N GLY A 791 -26.43 -25.30 -45.21
CA GLY A 791 -25.30 -25.98 -45.86
C GLY A 791 -24.11 -25.07 -46.19
N ILE A 792 -24.04 -23.88 -45.60
CA ILE A 792 -22.97 -22.89 -45.84
C ILE A 792 -21.72 -23.29 -45.04
N GLN A 793 -20.57 -23.31 -45.70
CA GLN A 793 -19.26 -23.54 -45.11
C GLN A 793 -18.38 -22.30 -45.28
N ASP A 794 -17.31 -22.14 -44.51
CA ASP A 794 -16.40 -21.00 -44.65
C ASP A 794 -15.16 -21.37 -45.47
N CYS A 795 -14.71 -20.46 -46.35
CA CYS A 795 -13.51 -20.68 -47.14
C CYS A 795 -12.27 -20.87 -46.23
N PRO A 796 -11.54 -22.00 -46.31
CA PRO A 796 -10.41 -22.30 -45.42
C PRO A 796 -9.23 -21.30 -45.51
N LYS A 797 -9.16 -20.53 -46.60
CA LYS A 797 -8.08 -19.56 -46.86
C LYS A 797 -8.43 -18.11 -46.45
N CYS A 798 -9.71 -17.74 -46.49
CA CYS A 798 -10.13 -16.33 -46.34
C CYS A 798 -11.48 -16.13 -45.63
N THR A 799 -12.01 -17.18 -44.99
CA THR A 799 -13.25 -17.22 -44.20
C THR A 799 -14.52 -16.67 -44.85
N THR A 800 -14.49 -16.35 -46.15
CA THR A 800 -15.68 -15.97 -46.93
C THR A 800 -16.67 -17.13 -46.94
N PRO A 801 -17.93 -16.93 -46.52
CA PRO A 801 -18.96 -17.96 -46.58
C PRO A 801 -19.20 -18.42 -48.02
N ILE A 802 -19.32 -19.73 -48.21
CA ILE A 802 -19.55 -20.40 -49.48
C ILE A 802 -20.67 -21.42 -49.31
N GLU A 803 -21.61 -21.43 -50.24
CA GLU A 803 -22.76 -22.35 -50.30
C GLU A 803 -22.58 -23.28 -51.50
N LYS A 804 -22.77 -24.58 -51.31
CA LYS A 804 -22.91 -25.53 -52.43
C LYS A 804 -24.41 -25.74 -52.65
N THR A 805 -24.95 -25.15 -53.70
CA THR A 805 -26.34 -25.35 -54.10
C THR A 805 -26.53 -26.73 -54.73
N GLU A 806 -25.87 -26.99 -55.87
CA GLU A 806 -25.96 -28.26 -56.60
C GLU A 806 -24.65 -28.61 -57.33
N GLY A 807 -24.52 -29.87 -57.77
CA GLY A 807 -23.47 -30.30 -58.68
C GLY A 807 -22.12 -30.66 -58.03
N CYS A 808 -21.03 -30.16 -58.63
CA CYS A 808 -19.68 -30.67 -58.41
C CYS A 808 -19.14 -30.37 -56.99
N ASN A 809 -18.31 -31.27 -56.46
CA ASN A 809 -17.58 -31.07 -55.20
C ASN A 809 -16.29 -30.24 -55.35
N HIS A 810 -15.96 -29.80 -56.57
CA HIS A 810 -14.95 -28.76 -56.80
C HIS A 810 -15.61 -27.39 -56.70
N MET A 811 -15.26 -26.64 -55.67
CA MET A 811 -15.73 -25.26 -55.45
C MET A 811 -14.59 -24.27 -55.68
N THR A 812 -14.91 -23.07 -56.13
CA THR A 812 -13.93 -21.97 -56.26
C THR A 812 -14.41 -20.78 -55.46
N CYS A 813 -13.61 -20.30 -54.50
CA CYS A 813 -14.01 -19.22 -53.59
C CYS A 813 -14.28 -17.91 -54.36
N GLY A 814 -15.45 -17.32 -54.17
CA GLY A 814 -15.82 -16.04 -54.79
C GLY A 814 -14.85 -14.91 -54.47
N GLY A 815 -14.37 -14.83 -53.22
CA GLY A 815 -13.40 -13.82 -52.76
C GLY A 815 -11.96 -14.11 -53.20
N CYS A 816 -11.29 -15.08 -52.57
CA CYS A 816 -9.85 -15.31 -52.78
C CYS A 816 -9.48 -16.18 -54.01
N LYS A 817 -10.46 -16.60 -54.81
CA LYS A 817 -10.33 -17.46 -56.01
C LYS A 817 -9.62 -18.81 -55.81
N THR A 818 -9.38 -19.23 -54.57
CA THR A 818 -8.79 -20.55 -54.29
C THR A 818 -9.76 -21.67 -54.65
N HIS A 819 -9.25 -22.77 -55.18
CA HIS A 819 -10.03 -23.98 -55.43
C HIS A 819 -10.11 -24.83 -54.17
N ILE A 820 -11.25 -25.48 -53.92
CA ILE A 820 -11.60 -26.14 -52.67
C ILE A 820 -12.31 -27.46 -52.97
N CYS A 821 -11.93 -28.54 -52.28
CA CYS A 821 -12.70 -29.77 -52.26
C CYS A 821 -13.81 -29.66 -51.20
N TRP A 822 -15.08 -29.68 -51.59
CA TRP A 822 -16.21 -29.54 -50.67
C TRP A 822 -16.34 -30.68 -49.64
N LYS A 823 -15.78 -31.86 -49.94
CA LYS A 823 -15.84 -33.04 -49.05
C LYS A 823 -14.87 -32.98 -47.87
N CYS A 824 -13.70 -32.35 -48.04
CA CYS A 824 -12.64 -32.36 -47.02
C CYS A 824 -12.07 -30.97 -46.69
N LEU A 825 -12.51 -29.92 -47.40
CA LEU A 825 -12.03 -28.55 -47.28
C LEU A 825 -10.52 -28.35 -47.53
N GLU A 826 -9.86 -29.29 -48.21
CA GLU A 826 -8.51 -29.04 -48.76
C GLU A 826 -8.55 -27.99 -49.86
N THR A 827 -7.47 -27.19 -49.97
CA THR A 827 -7.37 -26.07 -50.92
C THR A 827 -6.24 -26.27 -51.92
N PHE A 828 -6.49 -25.89 -53.17
CA PHE A 828 -5.64 -26.16 -54.33
C PHE A 828 -5.33 -24.88 -55.11
N ARG A 829 -4.23 -24.88 -55.87
CA ARG A 829 -3.79 -23.73 -56.68
C ARG A 829 -4.50 -23.69 -58.02
N THR A 830 -4.86 -24.84 -58.57
CA THR A 830 -5.60 -24.97 -59.84
C THR A 830 -6.82 -25.87 -59.69
N GLY A 831 -7.78 -25.75 -60.61
CA GLY A 831 -8.95 -26.63 -60.65
C GLY A 831 -8.57 -28.09 -60.92
N GLY A 832 -7.59 -28.34 -61.80
CA GLY A 832 -7.11 -29.69 -62.13
C GLY A 832 -6.59 -30.46 -60.92
N GLU A 833 -5.75 -29.82 -60.09
CA GLU A 833 -5.28 -30.40 -58.82
C GLU A 833 -6.43 -30.84 -57.90
N CYS A 834 -7.53 -30.07 -57.87
CA CYS A 834 -8.70 -30.38 -57.06
C CYS A 834 -9.52 -31.54 -57.65
N TYR A 835 -9.67 -31.61 -58.97
CA TYR A 835 -10.31 -32.74 -59.66
C TYR A 835 -9.51 -34.04 -59.51
N ASP A 836 -8.18 -33.98 -59.58
CA ASP A 836 -7.28 -35.11 -59.30
C ASP A 836 -7.44 -35.59 -57.86
N HIS A 837 -7.48 -34.68 -56.89
CA HIS A 837 -7.78 -35.00 -55.49
C HIS A 837 -9.14 -35.67 -55.34
N LEU A 838 -10.21 -35.08 -55.88
CA LEU A 838 -11.57 -35.62 -55.81
C LEU A 838 -11.66 -37.04 -56.39
N SER A 839 -11.02 -37.28 -57.53
CA SER A 839 -10.95 -38.60 -58.17
C SER A 839 -10.20 -39.61 -57.31
N ARG A 840 -9.04 -39.23 -56.74
CA ARG A 840 -8.15 -40.14 -56.00
C ARG A 840 -8.54 -40.38 -54.54
N LYS A 841 -9.21 -39.42 -53.88
CA LYS A 841 -9.57 -39.47 -52.45
C LYS A 841 -11.05 -39.68 -52.20
N HIS A 842 -11.91 -39.28 -53.15
CA HIS A 842 -13.37 -39.27 -52.96
C HIS A 842 -14.14 -40.03 -54.06
N GLY A 843 -13.42 -40.76 -54.93
CA GLY A 843 -14.02 -41.63 -55.96
C GLY A 843 -14.59 -40.88 -57.17
N GLY A 844 -14.47 -39.56 -57.22
CA GLY A 844 -15.02 -38.73 -58.29
C GLY A 844 -15.41 -37.33 -57.82
N ALA A 845 -15.72 -36.48 -58.80
CA ALA A 845 -16.08 -35.08 -58.55
C ALA A 845 -17.57 -34.85 -58.26
N PHE A 846 -18.40 -35.87 -58.44
CA PHE A 846 -19.84 -35.86 -58.21
C PHE A 846 -20.22 -36.91 -57.16
N ASP A 847 -21.33 -36.68 -56.49
CA ASP A 847 -21.94 -37.64 -55.57
C ASP A 847 -22.94 -38.48 -56.37
N TYR A 848 -22.62 -39.76 -56.57
CA TYR A 848 -23.50 -40.71 -57.22
C TYR A 848 -24.37 -41.37 -56.15
N ASP A 849 -25.54 -40.80 -55.89
CA ASP A 849 -26.58 -41.47 -55.13
C ASP A 849 -27.11 -42.64 -55.97
N GLY A 850 -26.78 -43.87 -55.53
CA GLY A 850 -27.08 -45.09 -56.26
C GLY A 850 -28.56 -45.42 -56.29
N VAL A 851 -29.27 -44.92 -57.29
CA VAL A 851 -30.60 -45.40 -57.71
C VAL A 851 -30.51 -45.80 -59.19
N PHE A 852 -30.50 -47.12 -59.41
CA PHE A 852 -30.90 -47.77 -60.66
C PHE A 852 -32.23 -48.49 -60.41
#